data_AF-A0A834XTE0-F1
#
_entry.id   AF-A0A834XTE0-F1
#
_cell.length_a   1.000
_cell.length_b   1.000
_cell.length_c   1.000
_cell.angle_alpha   90.00
_cell.angle_beta   90.00
_cell.angle_gamma   90.00
#
_symmetry.space_group_name_H-M   'P 1'
#
loop_
_entity.id
_entity.type
_entity.pdbx_description
1 polymer ?
#
loop_
_entity_poly.entity_id
_entity_poly.type
_entity_poly.pdbx_seq_one_letter_code
_entity_poly.pdbx_strand_id
1 'polypeptide(L)'
;MAMMHSLNMGDIIHLNVGGTRFSTSRQTLTWIPDSFFTALLSNRIASRQDETGALFIDRDPKLFSIILNYLRTRDIDLKSTNIKILRHEAEYYSLTPLIKRLVLCEDLVQSSCGDVLFYGSLPPPNIPLQETINTPTCSSDVSVHGRTSSSSLTTTASTTATTSTSTSTLRTESSQIIASTNSQANNNNSSSIQNQKPPLSNHTRNSSLDYRVSQRGLPHSHSRNPSLDLRHVRNSSADMNKMFKNDIGLVFSQQQVSGWVDPLRVQIIKAHHNWIVIGYAHFITCYRLKDSSGWQHVFTSPHIESIIDRIAINAKMGTSADGKMVAISYGSQVRLWSVSEDGIKTNIGTFNLKVRVEYLFFIGSQLVALSQTGKIGVWHAMSQHWQIQDVVSISSFDTAGSFLLLGCNNGSIYYIDMQKFPLRMKDNDLLVTELYKDPNPDPITAISVYLTPKTSLCGNWIEIAYGTKSGSVRVIVQHPETVGHGPQLFQTFTVHQSSVTKVTLSEKYLVSVCSEYNHVRSWAVTRFRGMISTQPGSTPEASFKIVSLESVDSCISYSAGNDFGPFGEQDDEQVFVQKVVPETDQLFVRLASNGKRVCVIQSVDGSVISSFCVHECEGSSRMGSRPRRFIFTGHSNGAIQMWDLTTALDHQAKNFIGGPTPEELWKLLDHCDLSNSHCSTPCISPCPSAISMSCPRLKASNIQFLNQSQNAEQVAGPSQL
;
A
#
# COMPACT_ATOMS: atom_id res chain seq x y z
N MET A 1 -68.61 -21.73 -22.98
CA MET A 1 -68.78 -21.63 -21.52
C MET A 1 -67.40 -21.80 -20.89
N ALA A 2 -66.77 -20.73 -20.42
CA ALA A 2 -65.46 -20.81 -19.76
C ALA A 2 -65.67 -20.89 -18.25
N MET A 3 -65.20 -21.96 -17.60
CA MET A 3 -65.25 -22.06 -16.14
C MET A 3 -64.15 -21.21 -15.52
N MET A 4 -64.53 -20.06 -14.96
CA MET A 4 -63.69 -19.38 -13.98
C MET A 4 -63.70 -20.23 -12.70
N HIS A 5 -62.65 -21.03 -12.48
CA HIS A 5 -62.48 -21.72 -11.21
C HIS A 5 -62.36 -20.69 -10.08
N SER A 6 -63.24 -20.82 -9.08
CA SER A 6 -63.15 -20.04 -7.84
C SER A 6 -61.81 -20.31 -7.17
N LEU A 7 -60.98 -19.26 -7.05
CA LEU A 7 -59.64 -19.34 -6.45
C LEU A 7 -59.75 -19.49 -4.92
N ASN A 8 -59.88 -20.73 -4.45
CA ASN A 8 -59.94 -21.04 -3.03
C ASN A 8 -58.58 -20.79 -2.36
N MET A 9 -58.58 -20.09 -1.22
CA MET A 9 -57.35 -19.83 -0.46
C MET A 9 -56.69 -21.09 0.10
N GLY A 10 -57.44 -22.20 0.18
CA GLY A 10 -56.97 -23.50 0.66
C GLY A 10 -56.34 -24.42 -0.41
N ASP A 11 -56.29 -24.02 -1.69
CA ASP A 11 -55.79 -24.90 -2.77
C ASP A 11 -54.35 -25.35 -2.51
N ILE A 12 -54.11 -26.66 -2.63
CA ILE A 12 -52.76 -27.24 -2.59
C ILE A 12 -52.11 -27.05 -3.97
N ILE A 13 -50.92 -26.47 -3.97
CA ILE A 13 -50.07 -26.29 -5.15
C ILE A 13 -48.96 -27.35 -5.10
N HIS A 14 -48.77 -28.04 -6.22
CA HIS A 14 -47.64 -28.94 -6.44
C HIS A 14 -46.57 -28.25 -7.29
N LEU A 15 -45.35 -28.26 -6.77
CA LEU A 15 -44.15 -27.71 -7.41
C LEU A 15 -43.15 -28.84 -7.67
N ASN A 16 -42.40 -28.77 -8.75
CA ASN A 16 -41.24 -29.61 -9.02
C ASN A 16 -40.01 -28.69 -9.11
N VAL A 17 -39.13 -28.73 -8.12
CA VAL A 17 -37.96 -27.86 -8.02
C VAL A 17 -36.71 -28.71 -8.22
N GLY A 18 -35.99 -28.50 -9.33
CA GLY A 18 -34.79 -29.27 -9.67
C GLY A 18 -34.99 -30.80 -9.68
N GLY A 19 -36.19 -31.27 -10.02
CA GLY A 19 -36.57 -32.69 -10.01
C GLY A 19 -37.21 -33.19 -8.70
N THR A 20 -37.16 -32.42 -7.61
CA THR A 20 -37.78 -32.79 -6.33
C THR A 20 -39.17 -32.17 -6.19
N ARG A 21 -40.18 -32.96 -5.81
CA ARG A 21 -41.55 -32.48 -5.66
C ARG A 21 -41.83 -31.93 -4.26
N PHE A 22 -42.53 -30.80 -4.23
CA PHE A 22 -42.99 -30.11 -3.03
C PHE A 22 -44.49 -29.82 -3.12
N SER A 23 -45.19 -29.95 -2.00
CA SER A 23 -46.61 -29.62 -1.87
C SER A 23 -46.80 -28.58 -0.78
N THR A 24 -47.61 -27.55 -1.04
CA THR A 24 -47.90 -26.48 -0.07
C THR A 24 -49.19 -25.74 -0.46
N SER A 25 -49.80 -24.96 0.44
CA SER A 25 -50.99 -24.18 0.08
C SER A 25 -50.63 -22.95 -0.77
N ARG A 26 -51.59 -22.51 -1.60
CA ARG A 26 -51.53 -21.23 -2.33
C ARG A 26 -51.21 -20.08 -1.39
N GLN A 27 -51.85 -20.04 -0.22
CA GLN A 27 -51.65 -19.01 0.81
C GLN A 27 -50.19 -18.92 1.31
N THR A 28 -49.47 -20.04 1.48
CA THR A 28 -48.04 -20.02 1.84
C THR A 28 -47.21 -19.30 0.78
N LEU A 29 -47.45 -19.61 -0.50
CA LEU A 29 -46.69 -19.05 -1.62
C LEU A 29 -47.05 -17.59 -1.89
N THR A 30 -48.31 -17.19 -1.68
CA THR A 30 -48.78 -15.81 -1.93
C THR A 30 -48.76 -14.91 -0.69
N TRP A 31 -48.20 -15.34 0.45
CA TRP A 31 -48.13 -14.49 1.65
C TRP A 31 -47.26 -13.24 1.45
N ILE A 32 -46.17 -13.35 0.68
CA ILE A 32 -45.33 -12.21 0.32
C ILE A 32 -45.80 -11.66 -1.04
N PRO A 33 -46.36 -10.43 -1.10
CA PRO A 33 -46.80 -9.81 -2.35
C PRO A 33 -45.61 -9.51 -3.27
N ASP A 34 -45.89 -9.43 -4.57
CA ASP A 34 -44.94 -9.11 -5.65
C ASP A 34 -43.70 -10.04 -5.72
N SER A 35 -43.76 -11.19 -5.05
CA SER A 35 -42.78 -12.28 -5.14
C SER A 35 -42.95 -13.09 -6.43
N PHE A 36 -41.90 -13.84 -6.81
CA PHE A 36 -41.91 -14.77 -7.94
C PHE A 36 -43.15 -15.67 -7.93
N PHE A 37 -43.52 -16.21 -6.77
CA PHE A 37 -44.66 -17.11 -6.66
C PHE A 37 -46.01 -16.42 -6.90
N THR A 38 -46.17 -15.14 -6.54
CA THR A 38 -47.40 -14.39 -6.87
C THR A 38 -47.53 -14.14 -8.36
N ALA A 39 -46.42 -13.91 -9.08
CA ALA A 39 -46.41 -13.76 -10.53
C ALA A 39 -46.61 -15.11 -11.26
N LEU A 40 -46.03 -16.19 -10.73
CA LEU A 40 -46.23 -17.57 -11.20
C LEU A 40 -47.69 -18.00 -11.05
N LEU A 41 -48.28 -17.84 -9.86
CA LEU A 41 -49.64 -18.28 -9.52
C LEU A 41 -50.77 -17.37 -10.05
N SER A 42 -50.41 -16.30 -10.74
CA SER A 42 -51.32 -15.42 -11.51
C SER A 42 -51.12 -15.52 -13.03
N ASN A 43 -50.36 -16.53 -13.50
CA ASN A 43 -50.00 -16.75 -14.91
C ASN A 43 -49.34 -15.53 -15.60
N ARG A 44 -48.72 -14.62 -14.84
CA ARG A 44 -47.91 -13.51 -15.39
C ARG A 44 -46.55 -13.98 -15.89
N ILE A 45 -46.09 -15.14 -15.43
CA ILE A 45 -44.86 -15.82 -15.88
C ILE A 45 -45.27 -17.12 -16.55
N ALA A 46 -44.69 -17.42 -17.71
CA ALA A 46 -44.91 -18.69 -18.41
C ALA A 46 -44.23 -19.84 -17.64
N SER A 47 -45.02 -20.60 -16.89
CA SER A 47 -44.57 -21.79 -16.17
C SER A 47 -44.53 -23.02 -17.07
N ARG A 48 -43.44 -23.80 -17.01
CA ARG A 48 -43.46 -25.20 -17.47
C ARG A 48 -44.12 -26.07 -16.39
N GLN A 49 -44.72 -27.17 -16.80
CA GLN A 49 -45.21 -28.22 -15.91
C GLN A 49 -44.47 -29.53 -16.19
N ASP A 50 -44.35 -30.38 -15.17
CA ASP A 50 -43.87 -31.75 -15.34
C ASP A 50 -44.97 -32.69 -15.85
N GLU A 51 -44.63 -33.96 -16.09
CA GLU A 51 -45.54 -35.00 -16.59
C GLU A 51 -46.77 -35.27 -15.69
N THR A 52 -46.80 -34.71 -14.47
CA THR A 52 -47.92 -34.79 -13.53
C THR A 52 -48.64 -33.45 -13.29
N GLY A 53 -48.31 -32.41 -14.07
CA GLY A 53 -48.90 -31.09 -13.96
C GLY A 53 -48.31 -30.21 -12.84
N ALA A 54 -47.27 -30.66 -12.13
CA ALA A 54 -46.62 -29.85 -11.10
C ALA A 54 -45.80 -28.73 -11.75
N LEU A 55 -45.86 -27.51 -11.20
CA LEU A 55 -45.16 -26.34 -11.76
C LEU A 55 -43.65 -26.51 -11.60
N PHE A 56 -42.91 -26.52 -12.71
CA PHE A 56 -41.47 -26.74 -12.72
C PHE A 56 -40.67 -25.46 -12.47
N ILE A 57 -39.66 -25.55 -11.60
CA ILE A 57 -38.75 -24.47 -11.22
C ILE A 57 -37.31 -25.02 -11.27
N ASP A 58 -36.46 -24.40 -12.08
CA ASP A 58 -35.09 -24.88 -12.32
C ASP A 58 -34.09 -24.30 -11.29
N ARG A 59 -34.18 -24.77 -10.04
CA ARG A 59 -33.40 -24.32 -8.87
C ARG A 59 -33.04 -25.49 -7.94
N ASP A 60 -32.13 -25.27 -6.98
CA ASP A 60 -31.74 -26.30 -6.00
C ASP A 60 -32.89 -26.60 -5.01
N PRO A 61 -33.41 -27.84 -4.96
CA PRO A 61 -34.44 -28.23 -4.00
C PRO A 61 -34.02 -28.11 -2.53
N LYS A 62 -32.72 -28.20 -2.21
CA LYS A 62 -32.23 -28.06 -0.82
C LYS A 62 -32.41 -26.63 -0.34
N LEU A 63 -31.95 -25.65 -1.10
CA LEU A 63 -32.16 -24.22 -0.80
C LEU A 63 -33.66 -23.87 -0.84
N PHE A 64 -34.40 -24.39 -1.81
CA PHE A 64 -35.85 -24.18 -1.87
C PHE A 64 -36.59 -24.72 -0.63
N SER A 65 -36.14 -25.83 -0.03
CA SER A 65 -36.75 -26.33 1.22
C SER A 65 -36.67 -25.32 2.37
N ILE A 66 -35.59 -24.54 2.45
CA ILE A 66 -35.39 -23.49 3.45
C ILE A 66 -36.29 -22.29 3.13
N ILE A 67 -36.34 -21.86 1.87
CA ILE A 67 -37.24 -20.81 1.39
C ILE A 67 -38.71 -21.16 1.67
N LEU A 68 -39.12 -22.39 1.40
CA LEU A 68 -40.47 -22.89 1.63
C LEU A 68 -40.81 -22.97 3.13
N ASN A 69 -39.85 -23.34 3.97
CA ASN A 69 -40.04 -23.33 5.42
C ASN A 69 -40.16 -21.89 5.95
N TYR A 70 -39.36 -20.94 5.46
CA TYR A 70 -39.53 -19.51 5.77
C TYR A 70 -40.93 -18.99 5.41
N LEU A 71 -41.46 -19.35 4.24
CA LEU A 71 -42.82 -18.96 3.84
C LEU A 71 -43.92 -19.58 4.74
N ARG A 72 -43.63 -20.67 5.45
CA ARG A 72 -44.54 -21.32 6.42
C ARG A 72 -44.42 -20.75 7.83
N THR A 73 -43.20 -20.61 8.35
CA THR A 73 -42.92 -20.24 9.76
C THR A 73 -42.66 -18.75 9.97
N ARG A 74 -42.28 -18.02 8.92
CA ARG A 74 -41.73 -16.64 8.93
C ARG A 74 -40.35 -16.50 9.59
N ASP A 75 -39.70 -17.62 9.85
CA ASP A 75 -38.42 -17.75 10.58
C ASP A 75 -37.45 -18.71 9.86
N ILE A 76 -36.15 -18.60 10.15
CA ILE A 76 -35.08 -19.39 9.51
C ILE A 76 -34.01 -19.77 10.54
N ASP A 77 -33.68 -21.06 10.61
CA ASP A 77 -32.45 -21.50 11.27
C ASP A 77 -31.24 -21.27 10.36
N LEU A 78 -30.39 -20.31 10.73
CA LEU A 78 -29.17 -19.95 10.00
C LEU A 78 -27.97 -20.84 10.35
N LYS A 79 -28.06 -21.73 11.35
CA LYS A 79 -26.91 -22.50 11.87
C LYS A 79 -26.28 -23.48 10.87
N SER A 80 -27.01 -23.87 9.83
CA SER A 80 -26.64 -24.92 8.88
C SER A 80 -26.38 -24.42 7.45
N THR A 81 -26.59 -23.13 7.18
CA THR A 81 -26.74 -22.62 5.81
C THR A 81 -25.92 -21.35 5.57
N ASN A 82 -25.22 -21.30 4.43
CA ASN A 82 -24.48 -20.10 4.03
C ASN A 82 -25.45 -18.95 3.66
N ILE A 83 -25.38 -17.86 4.45
CA ILE A 83 -26.25 -16.67 4.34
C ILE A 83 -26.26 -16.09 2.93
N LYS A 84 -25.11 -16.01 2.26
CA LYS A 84 -24.99 -15.42 0.92
C LYS A 84 -25.66 -16.29 -0.16
N ILE A 85 -25.51 -17.61 -0.06
CA ILE A 85 -26.19 -18.55 -0.98
C ILE A 85 -27.70 -18.45 -0.80
N LEU A 86 -28.17 -18.42 0.45
CA LEU A 86 -29.60 -18.25 0.77
C LEU A 86 -30.15 -16.88 0.34
N ARG A 87 -29.34 -15.82 0.38
CA ARG A 87 -29.72 -14.50 -0.15
C ARG A 87 -29.92 -14.53 -1.65
N HIS A 88 -29.00 -15.13 -2.42
CA HIS A 88 -29.17 -15.24 -3.88
C HIS A 88 -30.41 -16.06 -4.27
N GLU A 89 -30.80 -17.06 -3.47
CA GLU A 89 -32.06 -17.78 -3.67
C GLU A 89 -33.29 -16.90 -3.31
N ALA A 90 -33.23 -16.15 -2.22
CA ALA A 90 -34.27 -15.19 -1.85
C ALA A 90 -34.44 -14.05 -2.88
N GLU A 91 -33.34 -13.63 -3.52
CA GLU A 91 -33.30 -12.67 -4.63
C GLU A 91 -33.99 -13.24 -5.88
N TYR A 92 -33.69 -14.49 -6.27
CA TYR A 92 -34.36 -15.16 -7.39
C TYR A 92 -35.88 -15.25 -7.20
N TYR A 93 -36.32 -15.57 -5.98
CA TYR A 93 -37.75 -15.64 -5.64
C TYR A 93 -38.40 -14.27 -5.32
N SER A 94 -37.66 -13.15 -5.43
CA SER A 94 -38.10 -11.78 -5.11
C SER A 94 -38.66 -11.62 -3.69
N LEU A 95 -38.12 -12.34 -2.70
CA LEU A 95 -38.61 -12.34 -1.32
C LEU A 95 -38.05 -11.15 -0.52
N THR A 96 -38.43 -9.92 -0.90
CA THR A 96 -37.90 -8.66 -0.34
C THR A 96 -37.79 -8.60 1.19
N PRO A 97 -38.75 -9.11 2.00
CA PRO A 97 -38.61 -9.13 3.47
C PRO A 97 -37.46 -10.03 3.96
N LEU A 98 -37.19 -11.13 3.26
CA LEU A 98 -36.10 -12.04 3.56
C LEU A 98 -34.76 -11.47 3.09
N ILE A 99 -34.69 -10.96 1.86
CA ILE A 99 -33.47 -10.35 1.31
C ILE A 99 -32.94 -9.27 2.27
N LYS A 100 -33.83 -8.38 2.75
CA LYS A 100 -33.46 -7.34 3.73
C LYS A 100 -32.93 -7.89 5.06
N ARG A 101 -33.47 -9.00 5.57
CA ARG A 101 -32.96 -9.66 6.78
C ARG A 101 -31.59 -10.30 6.53
N LEU A 102 -31.41 -11.00 5.42
CA LEU A 102 -30.15 -11.69 5.10
C LEU A 102 -29.01 -10.70 4.82
N VAL A 103 -29.29 -9.57 4.16
CA VAL A 103 -28.31 -8.47 4.03
C VAL A 103 -27.86 -7.97 5.40
N LEU A 104 -28.80 -7.65 6.31
CA LEU A 104 -28.45 -7.23 7.67
C LEU A 104 -27.68 -8.29 8.48
N CYS A 105 -27.85 -9.58 8.18
CA CYS A 105 -27.03 -10.65 8.78
C CYS A 105 -25.65 -10.79 8.12
N GLU A 106 -25.51 -10.50 6.82
CA GLU A 106 -24.24 -10.44 6.10
C GLU A 106 -23.41 -9.24 6.59
N ASP A 107 -24.03 -8.06 6.70
CA ASP A 107 -23.46 -6.82 7.25
C ASP A 107 -22.98 -6.96 8.71
N LEU A 108 -23.63 -7.82 9.51
CA LEU A 108 -23.30 -8.04 10.93
C LEU A 108 -22.16 -9.05 11.13
N VAL A 109 -21.82 -9.83 10.09
CA VAL A 109 -20.69 -10.76 10.07
C VAL A 109 -19.50 -10.21 9.27
N GLN A 110 -19.76 -9.38 8.26
CA GLN A 110 -18.77 -8.70 7.45
C GLN A 110 -18.81 -7.19 7.69
N SER A 111 -18.03 -6.73 8.67
CA SER A 111 -17.66 -5.31 8.80
C SER A 111 -17.22 -4.75 7.44
N SER A 112 -17.88 -3.69 6.97
CA SER A 112 -17.63 -3.07 5.64
C SER A 112 -16.18 -2.61 5.41
N CYS A 113 -15.41 -2.44 6.48
CA CYS A 113 -14.02 -2.01 6.46
C CYS A 113 -13.02 -3.10 6.92
N GLY A 114 -13.49 -4.33 7.18
CA GLY A 114 -12.68 -5.45 7.68
C GLY A 114 -12.62 -5.57 9.22
N ASP A 115 -11.68 -6.36 9.74
CA ASP A 115 -11.50 -6.63 11.18
C ASP A 115 -10.75 -5.50 11.93
N VAL A 116 -10.44 -4.37 11.28
CA VAL A 116 -9.62 -3.27 11.84
C VAL A 116 -10.44 -2.01 12.10
N LEU A 117 -10.10 -1.28 13.17
CA LEU A 117 -10.67 0.04 13.41
C LEU A 117 -10.17 1.05 12.37
N PHE A 118 -11.09 1.53 11.53
CA PHE A 118 -10.87 2.69 10.67
C PHE A 118 -10.70 3.95 11.53
N TYR A 119 -9.57 4.62 11.38
CA TYR A 119 -9.21 5.82 12.14
C TYR A 119 -9.64 7.12 11.45
N GLY A 120 -9.69 7.11 10.11
CA GLY A 120 -10.05 8.27 9.30
C GLY A 120 -9.47 8.24 7.89
N SER A 121 -9.73 9.27 7.11
CA SER A 121 -9.20 9.43 5.76
C SER A 121 -8.75 10.86 5.46
N LEU A 122 -7.84 11.00 4.50
CA LEU A 122 -7.42 12.27 3.91
C LEU A 122 -7.95 12.32 2.47
N PRO A 123 -8.61 13.41 2.06
CA PRO A 123 -9.16 13.53 0.71
C PRO A 123 -8.03 13.71 -0.34
N PRO A 124 -8.32 13.44 -1.63
CA PRO A 124 -7.37 13.70 -2.70
C PRO A 124 -6.96 15.19 -2.75
N PRO A 125 -5.67 15.51 -2.91
CA PRO A 125 -5.20 16.89 -3.00
C PRO A 125 -5.47 17.47 -4.39
N ASN A 126 -5.50 18.80 -4.48
CA ASN A 126 -5.46 19.49 -5.76
C ASN A 126 -4.10 19.26 -6.44
N ILE A 127 -4.12 18.90 -7.73
CA ILE A 127 -2.91 18.76 -8.54
C ILE A 127 -2.22 20.13 -8.65
N PRO A 128 -0.90 20.24 -8.37
CA PRO A 128 -0.16 21.49 -8.56
C PRO A 128 -0.20 21.95 -10.02
N LEU A 129 -0.55 23.21 -10.25
CA LEU A 129 -0.42 23.83 -11.57
C LEU A 129 1.06 23.83 -12.00
N GLN A 130 1.31 23.56 -13.26
CA GLN A 130 2.65 23.66 -13.85
C GLN A 130 2.99 25.15 -14.00
N GLU A 131 4.02 25.62 -13.29
CA GLU A 131 4.54 26.98 -13.43
C GLU A 131 5.04 27.16 -14.88
N THR A 132 4.33 27.98 -15.66
CA THR A 132 4.67 28.19 -17.06
C THR A 132 5.99 28.96 -17.13
N ILE A 133 7.03 28.33 -17.66
CA ILE A 133 8.32 29.00 -17.89
C ILE A 133 8.10 29.99 -19.03
N ASN A 134 7.84 31.25 -18.66
CA ASN A 134 7.86 32.39 -19.58
C ASN A 134 9.30 32.61 -20.06
N THR A 135 9.70 31.83 -21.07
CA THR A 135 10.84 32.18 -21.91
C THR A 135 10.54 33.55 -22.53
N PRO A 136 11.47 34.53 -22.46
CA PRO A 136 11.23 35.85 -23.04
C PRO A 136 11.31 35.74 -24.57
N THR A 137 10.18 35.46 -25.21
CA THR A 137 10.05 35.44 -26.66
C THR A 137 10.18 36.85 -27.20
N CYS A 138 11.17 37.07 -28.06
CA CYS A 138 11.45 38.37 -28.65
C CYS A 138 10.39 38.76 -29.69
N SER A 139 9.29 39.36 -29.25
CA SER A 139 8.30 40.02 -30.12
C SER A 139 8.35 41.54 -29.94
N SER A 140 8.93 42.22 -30.93
CA SER A 140 8.98 43.68 -31.01
C SER A 140 7.70 44.25 -31.61
N ASP A 141 7.03 45.17 -30.90
CA ASP A 141 6.14 46.24 -31.39
C ASP A 141 5.34 46.80 -30.19
N VAL A 142 5.02 48.10 -30.01
CA VAL A 142 5.24 49.34 -30.80
C VAL A 142 5.58 50.48 -29.83
N SER A 143 6.40 51.46 -30.22
CA SER A 143 6.17 52.87 -29.84
C SER A 143 6.95 53.88 -30.69
N VAL A 144 6.27 54.94 -31.11
CA VAL A 144 6.81 56.03 -31.94
C VAL A 144 7.42 57.11 -31.06
N HIS A 145 8.67 57.48 -31.29
CA HIS A 145 9.19 58.87 -31.25
C HIS A 145 10.50 58.94 -32.03
N GLY A 146 10.89 60.13 -32.52
CA GLY A 146 11.84 60.22 -33.64
C GLY A 146 13.02 61.18 -33.46
N ARG A 147 14.04 60.91 -34.29
CA ARG A 147 15.13 61.77 -34.77
C ARG A 147 16.31 62.08 -33.82
N THR A 148 17.49 61.70 -34.35
CA THR A 148 18.77 62.46 -34.39
C THR A 148 19.66 62.61 -33.14
N SER A 149 20.67 61.73 -33.11
CA SER A 149 22.13 62.04 -33.18
C SER A 149 23.00 62.36 -31.96
N SER A 150 24.23 61.78 -32.05
CA SER A 150 25.56 62.27 -31.65
C SER A 150 26.13 62.08 -30.22
N SER A 151 27.35 61.49 -30.21
CA SER A 151 28.55 61.79 -29.39
C SER A 151 28.57 61.65 -27.85
N SER A 152 28.96 60.46 -27.39
CA SER A 152 30.28 60.13 -26.76
C SER A 152 30.92 60.97 -25.62
N LEU A 153 31.62 60.23 -24.72
CA LEU A 153 32.77 60.58 -23.84
C LEU A 153 32.56 61.03 -22.37
N THR A 154 32.71 60.04 -21.47
CA THR A 154 33.62 59.98 -20.29
C THR A 154 34.03 61.23 -19.48
N THR A 155 33.87 61.16 -18.14
CA THR A 155 34.89 61.47 -17.08
C THR A 155 34.35 61.00 -15.70
N THR A 156 35.05 60.15 -14.91
CA THR A 156 35.94 60.43 -13.75
C THR A 156 35.31 61.31 -12.63
N ALA A 157 35.53 61.12 -11.31
CA ALA A 157 36.42 60.24 -10.52
C ALA A 157 35.82 60.01 -9.08
N SER A 158 35.91 58.83 -8.47
CA SER A 158 36.88 58.38 -7.43
C SER A 158 36.84 59.04 -6.03
N THR A 159 36.76 58.20 -4.97
CA THR A 159 37.34 58.38 -3.59
C THR A 159 36.81 59.59 -2.74
N THR A 160 36.75 59.65 -1.40
CA THR A 160 37.15 58.85 -0.20
C THR A 160 36.43 59.46 1.04
N ALA A 161 36.32 58.93 2.28
CA ALA A 161 36.74 57.70 2.97
C ALA A 161 35.87 57.46 4.26
N THR A 162 36.41 56.67 5.20
CA THR A 162 36.26 56.64 6.69
C THR A 162 35.66 57.88 7.40
N THR A 163 35.01 57.81 8.58
CA THR A 163 35.27 56.89 9.73
C THR A 163 34.05 56.70 10.66
N SER A 164 34.17 55.68 11.52
CA SER A 164 33.33 55.10 12.57
C SER A 164 32.70 55.99 13.68
N THR A 165 31.98 55.30 14.59
CA THR A 165 31.78 55.58 16.05
C THR A 165 30.91 56.76 16.51
N SER A 166 30.14 56.73 17.61
CA SER A 166 29.46 55.64 18.37
C SER A 166 28.67 56.15 19.60
N THR A 167 27.66 55.38 20.05
CA THR A 167 27.21 55.21 21.47
C THR A 167 26.54 56.35 22.28
N SER A 168 25.89 55.93 23.39
CA SER A 168 25.17 56.66 24.47
C SER A 168 23.81 57.29 24.09
N THR A 169 22.63 57.04 24.71
CA THR A 169 22.13 56.46 25.99
C THR A 169 21.79 57.44 27.14
N LEU A 170 20.73 57.10 27.91
CA LEU A 170 20.26 57.75 29.17
C LEU A 170 19.52 59.10 28.96
N ARG A 171 18.57 59.60 29.78
CA ARG A 171 17.82 59.06 30.95
C ARG A 171 16.64 60.02 31.32
N THR A 172 15.62 59.51 32.04
CA THR A 172 14.74 60.25 33.03
C THR A 172 13.87 61.44 32.49
N GLU A 173 12.79 61.94 33.11
CA GLU A 173 12.01 61.55 34.32
C GLU A 173 10.56 62.09 34.33
N SER A 174 9.77 61.62 35.31
CA SER A 174 8.75 62.34 36.10
C SER A 174 7.66 63.23 35.46
N SER A 175 6.38 62.80 35.60
CA SER A 175 5.29 63.58 36.25
C SER A 175 4.02 62.72 36.52
N GLN A 176 3.14 63.15 37.44
CA GLN A 176 1.97 62.40 37.95
C GLN A 176 0.63 63.17 37.78
N ILE A 177 -0.44 62.71 38.45
CA ILE A 177 -1.67 63.43 38.86
C ILE A 177 -2.76 63.56 37.75
N ILE A 178 -4.06 63.23 37.94
CA ILE A 178 -4.78 62.67 39.11
C ILE A 178 -5.97 61.74 38.73
N ALA A 179 -6.57 61.13 39.77
CA ALA A 179 -7.70 60.20 39.90
C ALA A 179 -9.05 60.57 39.17
N SER A 180 -10.20 59.86 39.29
CA SER A 180 -10.67 58.84 40.27
C SER A 180 -11.97 58.10 39.83
N THR A 181 -12.23 56.90 40.40
CA THR A 181 -13.56 56.33 40.79
C THR A 181 -14.66 56.03 39.72
N ASN A 182 -15.58 55.05 39.89
CA ASN A 182 -15.62 53.76 40.64
C ASN A 182 -16.87 52.92 40.20
N SER A 183 -17.08 51.74 40.80
CA SER A 183 -18.25 50.83 40.75
C SER A 183 -18.50 50.10 39.40
N GLN A 184 -18.74 48.79 39.32
CA GLN A 184 -19.59 47.83 40.10
C GLN A 184 -21.10 47.97 39.85
N ALA A 185 -21.90 46.89 39.68
CA ALA A 185 -21.59 45.47 39.45
C ALA A 185 -22.88 44.68 39.05
N ASN A 186 -22.72 43.37 38.81
CA ASN A 186 -23.69 42.29 39.10
C ASN A 186 -24.97 42.07 38.26
N ASN A 187 -24.96 40.93 37.56
CA ASN A 187 -25.82 39.74 37.82
C ASN A 187 -27.15 39.45 37.08
N ASN A 188 -27.17 38.21 36.54
CA ASN A 188 -28.17 37.14 36.73
C ASN A 188 -29.39 36.95 35.79
N ASN A 189 -29.30 35.81 35.07
CA ASN A 189 -30.23 34.66 35.09
C ASN A 189 -31.43 34.52 34.12
N SER A 190 -31.80 33.24 33.96
CA SER A 190 -33.02 32.66 33.36
C SER A 190 -33.17 32.81 31.84
N SER A 191 -33.26 31.76 30.99
CA SER A 191 -34.14 30.56 30.96
C SER A 191 -35.61 30.91 30.60
N SER A 192 -36.33 30.21 29.71
CA SER A 192 -36.06 29.02 28.86
C SER A 192 -37.30 28.77 27.93
N ILE A 193 -37.47 27.55 27.37
CA ILE A 193 -38.74 26.93 26.86
C ILE A 193 -39.14 27.13 25.37
N GLN A 194 -38.85 26.06 24.59
CA GLN A 194 -39.72 25.26 23.70
C GLN A 194 -40.45 25.79 22.41
N ASN A 195 -40.37 24.92 21.38
CA ASN A 195 -41.43 24.43 20.46
C ASN A 195 -42.23 25.39 19.53
N GLN A 196 -42.01 25.29 18.20
CA GLN A 196 -42.90 24.54 17.27
C GLN A 196 -42.43 24.55 15.77
N LYS A 197 -43.08 23.72 14.94
CA LYS A 197 -42.94 23.47 13.48
C LYS A 197 -44.31 22.98 12.97
N PRO A 198 -44.63 22.96 11.65
CA PRO A 198 -44.28 23.84 10.52
C PRO A 198 -45.58 24.46 9.89
N PRO A 199 -45.62 24.94 8.62
CA PRO A 199 -45.90 24.07 7.46
C PRO A 199 -45.08 24.42 6.17
N LEU A 200 -45.66 24.33 4.96
CA LEU A 200 -45.01 23.90 3.70
C LEU A 200 -45.19 24.82 2.46
N SER A 201 -44.34 24.58 1.44
CA SER A 201 -44.43 24.98 0.00
C SER A 201 -44.19 26.48 -0.34
N ASN A 202 -43.64 26.88 -1.50
CA ASN A 202 -43.80 26.30 -2.85
C ASN A 202 -42.56 26.47 -3.80
N HIS A 203 -42.66 26.05 -5.08
CA HIS A 203 -41.52 25.83 -6.02
C HIS A 203 -41.22 26.92 -7.07
N THR A 204 -39.92 27.07 -7.43
CA THR A 204 -39.34 27.15 -8.81
C THR A 204 -37.78 27.08 -8.71
N ARG A 205 -36.90 26.60 -9.62
CA ARG A 205 -36.82 26.11 -11.03
C ARG A 205 -36.35 27.06 -12.16
N ASN A 206 -35.58 26.45 -13.09
CA ASN A 206 -35.07 26.90 -14.41
C ASN A 206 -33.86 27.89 -14.41
N SER A 207 -32.93 27.84 -15.39
CA SER A 207 -32.63 26.82 -16.44
C SER A 207 -31.24 27.02 -17.08
N SER A 208 -30.79 26.03 -17.86
CA SER A 208 -29.58 26.06 -18.71
C SER A 208 -29.72 26.93 -19.98
N LEU A 209 -28.61 27.09 -20.71
CA LEU A 209 -28.55 27.79 -22.01
C LEU A 209 -27.67 27.01 -23.00
N ASP A 210 -28.24 26.64 -24.16
CA ASP A 210 -27.55 26.02 -25.30
C ASP A 210 -27.15 27.07 -26.36
N TYR A 211 -26.16 26.75 -27.21
CA TYR A 211 -26.01 27.33 -28.55
C TYR A 211 -25.69 26.22 -29.59
N ARG A 212 -26.10 26.42 -30.85
CA ARG A 212 -26.14 25.41 -31.94
C ARG A 212 -25.37 25.89 -33.20
N VAL A 213 -25.41 25.06 -34.26
CA VAL A 213 -25.11 25.29 -35.72
C VAL A 213 -23.76 24.69 -36.18
N SER A 214 -23.61 23.94 -37.30
CA SER A 214 -24.53 23.17 -38.19
C SER A 214 -23.76 22.17 -39.08
N GLN A 215 -24.46 21.30 -39.84
CA GLN A 215 -23.91 20.08 -40.50
C GLN A 215 -23.37 20.21 -41.94
N ARG A 216 -22.47 19.26 -42.29
CA ARG A 216 -22.39 18.43 -43.54
C ARG A 216 -21.74 17.07 -43.18
N GLY A 217 -21.88 15.94 -43.88
CA GLY A 217 -22.78 15.55 -44.98
C GLY A 217 -22.30 14.25 -45.71
N LEU A 218 -23.23 13.43 -46.23
CA LEU A 218 -23.02 12.18 -47.05
C LEU A 218 -22.47 10.94 -46.26
N PRO A 219 -22.57 9.68 -46.77
CA PRO A 219 -23.81 8.90 -46.56
C PRO A 219 -23.68 7.39 -46.18
N HIS A 220 -24.65 6.90 -45.40
CA HIS A 220 -25.27 5.55 -45.36
C HIS A 220 -24.43 4.24 -45.45
N SER A 221 -24.52 3.41 -44.39
CA SER A 221 -24.70 1.94 -44.46
C SER A 221 -25.25 1.38 -43.13
N HIS A 222 -25.58 0.09 -43.07
CA HIS A 222 -26.25 -0.61 -41.95
C HIS A 222 -25.55 -1.97 -41.68
N SER A 223 -25.61 -2.66 -40.53
CA SER A 223 -26.33 -2.53 -39.23
C SER A 223 -25.46 -3.27 -38.16
N ARG A 224 -25.78 -3.49 -36.87
CA ARG A 224 -27.02 -3.68 -36.07
C ARG A 224 -26.75 -3.37 -34.59
N ASN A 225 -27.76 -2.94 -33.82
CA ASN A 225 -27.73 -2.96 -32.34
C ASN A 225 -28.79 -3.93 -31.77
N PRO A 226 -28.44 -4.76 -30.77
CA PRO A 226 -29.35 -5.23 -29.74
C PRO A 226 -29.53 -4.18 -28.63
N SER A 227 -30.54 -4.36 -27.78
CA SER A 227 -30.90 -3.43 -26.69
C SER A 227 -29.98 -3.49 -25.47
N LEU A 228 -29.80 -2.34 -24.81
CA LEU A 228 -29.35 -2.26 -23.41
C LEU A 228 -30.32 -3.04 -22.49
N ASP A 229 -29.77 -3.90 -21.62
CA ASP A 229 -30.43 -4.24 -20.35
C ASP A 229 -29.75 -3.43 -19.23
N LEU A 230 -30.52 -2.86 -18.32
CA LEU A 230 -30.11 -1.77 -17.45
C LEU A 230 -29.84 -2.25 -16.02
N ARG A 231 -29.06 -3.32 -15.88
CA ARG A 231 -28.69 -3.96 -14.61
C ARG A 231 -27.20 -4.29 -14.61
N HIS A 232 -26.57 -4.27 -13.43
CA HIS A 232 -25.12 -4.39 -13.21
C HIS A 232 -24.29 -3.15 -13.62
N VAL A 233 -24.50 -2.02 -12.94
CA VAL A 233 -23.52 -0.91 -12.89
C VAL A 233 -23.03 -0.74 -11.45
N ARG A 234 -21.98 -1.49 -11.09
CA ARG A 234 -21.19 -1.37 -9.84
C ARG A 234 -19.76 -1.87 -10.07
N ASN A 235 -18.99 -1.14 -10.90
CA ASN A 235 -17.52 -0.99 -10.88
C ASN A 235 -17.01 -0.36 -12.20
N SER A 236 -17.31 0.92 -12.44
CA SER A 236 -17.02 1.59 -13.72
C SER A 236 -15.62 2.20 -13.83
N SER A 237 -14.77 2.06 -12.82
CA SER A 237 -13.41 2.63 -12.80
C SER A 237 -12.40 1.84 -13.65
N ALA A 238 -12.53 0.52 -13.72
CA ALA A 238 -11.62 -0.34 -14.49
C ALA A 238 -11.81 -0.18 -16.00
N ASP A 239 -13.06 -0.17 -16.47
CA ASP A 239 -13.37 -0.13 -17.90
C ASP A 239 -13.10 1.25 -18.52
N MET A 240 -13.34 2.36 -17.80
CA MET A 240 -12.92 3.68 -18.30
C MET A 240 -11.40 3.77 -18.49
N ASN A 241 -10.60 3.19 -17.58
CA ASN A 241 -9.14 3.14 -17.76
C ASN A 241 -8.72 2.30 -18.98
N LYS A 242 -9.46 1.24 -19.33
CA LYS A 242 -9.21 0.48 -20.57
C LYS A 242 -9.57 1.27 -21.83
N MET A 243 -10.66 2.04 -21.82
CA MET A 243 -11.07 2.85 -22.98
C MET A 243 -10.13 4.05 -23.21
N PHE A 244 -9.82 4.83 -22.16
CA PHE A 244 -8.94 6.00 -22.26
C PHE A 244 -7.52 5.65 -22.74
N LYS A 245 -6.99 4.45 -22.41
CA LYS A 245 -5.69 3.98 -22.92
C LYS A 245 -5.63 3.86 -24.45
N ASN A 246 -6.75 3.56 -25.12
CA ASN A 246 -6.79 3.38 -26.58
C ASN A 246 -6.96 4.70 -27.34
N ASP A 247 -7.89 5.56 -26.91
CA ASP A 247 -8.29 6.73 -27.71
C ASP A 247 -7.21 7.85 -27.75
N ILE A 248 -6.37 7.95 -26.72
CA ILE A 248 -5.32 8.99 -26.62
C ILE A 248 -3.99 8.56 -27.27
N GLY A 249 -3.78 7.26 -27.49
CA GLY A 249 -2.55 6.72 -28.11
C GLY A 249 -2.33 7.15 -29.57
N LEU A 250 -3.33 7.77 -30.21
CA LEU A 250 -3.28 8.29 -31.57
C LEU A 250 -2.87 9.78 -31.67
N VAL A 251 -2.76 10.48 -30.54
CA VAL A 251 -2.58 11.96 -30.51
C VAL A 251 -1.14 12.39 -30.18
N PHE A 252 -0.37 11.56 -29.48
CA PHE A 252 0.97 11.92 -28.99
C PHE A 252 2.10 11.13 -29.69
N SER A 253 3.23 11.80 -29.90
CA SER A 253 4.33 11.35 -30.77
C SER A 253 5.10 10.13 -30.24
N GLN A 254 5.52 9.26 -31.17
CA GLN A 254 6.12 7.91 -30.99
C GLN A 254 7.46 7.79 -30.21
N GLN A 255 7.85 8.73 -29.34
CA GLN A 255 9.18 8.73 -28.69
C GLN A 255 9.24 8.74 -27.15
N GLN A 256 8.11 8.73 -26.44
CA GLN A 256 8.10 8.39 -25.01
C GLN A 256 6.96 7.42 -24.68
N VAL A 257 7.30 6.14 -24.51
CA VAL A 257 6.39 5.11 -23.99
C VAL A 257 6.56 5.01 -22.47
N SER A 258 6.28 6.11 -21.78
CA SER A 258 5.81 6.03 -20.39
C SER A 258 4.32 5.70 -20.45
N GLY A 259 3.93 4.54 -19.88
CA GLY A 259 2.51 4.21 -19.75
C GLY A 259 1.81 5.31 -18.93
N TRP A 260 0.67 5.79 -19.40
CA TRP A 260 -0.11 6.81 -18.69
C TRP A 260 -0.43 6.34 -17.27
N VAL A 261 0.13 7.03 -16.28
CA VAL A 261 -0.20 6.83 -14.86
C VAL A 261 -1.09 7.97 -14.42
N ASP A 262 -2.19 7.63 -13.75
CA ASP A 262 -3.09 8.61 -13.14
C ASP A 262 -2.30 9.54 -12.18
N PRO A 263 -2.31 10.87 -12.40
CA PRO A 263 -1.53 11.82 -11.60
C PRO A 263 -2.01 11.93 -10.14
N LEU A 264 -3.21 11.43 -9.81
CA LEU A 264 -3.73 11.34 -8.45
C LEU A 264 -3.60 9.95 -7.83
N ARG A 265 -3.25 8.89 -8.56
CA ARG A 265 -3.05 7.56 -7.96
C ARG A 265 -1.86 7.55 -7.00
N VAL A 266 -2.09 7.18 -5.73
CA VAL A 266 -1.05 7.19 -4.70
C VAL A 266 -0.05 6.05 -4.94
N GLN A 267 1.19 6.40 -5.28
CA GLN A 267 2.25 5.45 -5.63
C GLN A 267 3.09 5.02 -4.43
N ILE A 268 3.40 5.94 -3.50
CA ILE A 268 4.30 5.70 -2.37
C ILE A 268 3.72 6.39 -1.14
N ILE A 269 3.77 5.73 0.02
CA ILE A 269 3.60 6.37 1.33
C ILE A 269 4.87 6.15 2.13
N LYS A 270 5.40 7.21 2.74
CA LYS A 270 6.46 7.13 3.76
C LYS A 270 6.07 7.92 4.98
N ALA A 271 6.40 7.37 6.15
CA ALA A 271 6.03 7.92 7.44
C ALA A 271 7.25 7.96 8.36
N HIS A 272 7.28 8.91 9.28
CA HIS A 272 8.34 9.06 10.26
C HIS A 272 7.85 9.93 11.42
N HIS A 273 7.76 9.36 12.62
CA HIS A 273 7.16 10.01 13.81
C HIS A 273 5.71 10.43 13.53
N ASN A 274 5.35 11.68 13.82
CA ASN A 274 4.05 12.27 13.55
C ASN A 274 3.92 12.90 12.15
N TRP A 275 4.77 12.52 11.18
CA TRP A 275 4.68 13.00 9.79
C TRP A 275 4.49 11.86 8.79
N ILE A 276 3.74 12.14 7.73
CA ILE A 276 3.63 11.30 6.53
C ILE A 276 3.87 12.13 5.26
N VAL A 277 4.46 11.49 4.26
CA VAL A 277 4.66 12.01 2.91
C VAL A 277 3.98 11.06 1.93
N ILE A 278 3.09 11.61 1.12
CA ILE A 278 2.35 10.91 0.09
C ILE A 278 2.97 11.23 -1.26
N GLY A 279 3.34 10.19 -2.01
CA GLY A 279 3.87 10.25 -3.36
C GLY A 279 2.80 9.98 -4.41
N TYR A 280 2.54 11.00 -5.22
CA TYR A 280 1.79 10.90 -6.46
C TYR A 280 2.78 10.75 -7.62
N ALA A 281 2.29 10.63 -8.86
CA ALA A 281 3.17 10.48 -10.02
C ALA A 281 4.18 11.64 -10.16
N HIS A 282 3.72 12.87 -10.02
CA HIS A 282 4.46 14.09 -10.37
C HIS A 282 4.61 15.10 -9.23
N PHE A 283 4.17 14.76 -8.01
CA PHE A 283 4.27 15.64 -6.84
C PHE A 283 4.16 14.87 -5.52
N ILE A 284 4.51 15.52 -4.42
CA ILE A 284 4.31 15.00 -3.07
C ILE A 284 3.41 15.91 -2.24
N THR A 285 2.69 15.35 -1.27
CA THR A 285 2.07 16.10 -0.17
C THR A 285 2.56 15.59 1.18
N CYS A 286 2.77 16.51 2.13
CA CYS A 286 3.21 16.21 3.48
C CYS A 286 2.09 16.57 4.47
N TYR A 287 1.82 15.66 5.40
CA TYR A 287 0.88 15.85 6.50
C TYR A 287 1.55 15.59 7.84
N ARG A 288 1.06 16.25 8.88
CA ARG A 288 1.53 16.12 10.27
C ARG A 288 0.37 15.89 11.22
N LEU A 289 0.50 14.90 12.10
CA LEU A 289 -0.39 14.67 13.23
C LEU A 289 -0.08 15.67 14.36
N LYS A 290 -1.10 16.42 14.77
CA LYS A 290 -1.09 17.33 15.93
C LYS A 290 -2.13 16.88 16.96
N ASP A 291 -1.73 16.78 18.22
CA ASP A 291 -2.55 16.30 19.35
C ASP A 291 -3.97 16.89 19.46
N SER A 292 -4.14 18.16 19.07
CA SER A 292 -5.40 18.90 19.20
C SER A 292 -6.31 18.85 17.98
N SER A 293 -5.82 18.39 16.82
CA SER A 293 -6.52 18.56 15.54
C SER A 293 -6.38 17.39 14.56
N GLY A 294 -5.73 16.29 14.97
CA GLY A 294 -5.46 15.16 14.06
C GLY A 294 -4.44 15.53 12.98
N TRP A 295 -4.57 14.89 11.81
CA TRP A 295 -3.68 15.09 10.66
C TRP A 295 -4.01 16.39 9.93
N GLN A 296 -3.03 17.27 9.80
CA GLN A 296 -3.11 18.49 9.01
C GLN A 296 -2.17 18.42 7.80
N HIS A 297 -2.62 18.97 6.67
CA HIS A 297 -1.74 19.24 5.53
C HIS A 297 -0.73 20.33 5.90
N VAL A 298 0.50 20.20 5.42
CA VAL A 298 1.61 21.15 5.71
C VAL A 298 2.27 21.65 4.43
N PHE A 299 2.43 20.80 3.42
CA PHE A 299 3.18 21.15 2.19
C PHE A 299 2.72 20.32 1.00
N THR A 300 2.70 20.94 -0.18
CA THR A 300 2.61 20.27 -1.49
C THR A 300 3.78 20.73 -2.34
N SER A 301 4.50 19.81 -2.98
CA SER A 301 5.59 20.19 -3.89
C SER A 301 5.04 20.86 -5.17
N PRO A 302 5.85 21.67 -5.87
CA PRO A 302 5.60 21.95 -7.28
C PRO A 302 5.49 20.64 -8.10
N HIS A 303 4.89 20.74 -9.28
CA HIS A 303 4.89 19.66 -10.26
C HIS A 303 6.33 19.32 -10.69
N ILE A 304 6.59 18.03 -10.92
CA ILE A 304 7.87 17.46 -11.37
C ILE A 304 7.59 16.60 -12.61
N GLU A 305 8.18 16.95 -13.75
CA GLU A 305 7.88 16.34 -15.05
C GLU A 305 8.21 14.83 -15.11
N SER A 306 9.23 14.40 -14.36
CA SER A 306 9.60 12.99 -14.23
C SER A 306 8.85 12.30 -13.09
N ILE A 307 8.48 11.03 -13.28
CA ILE A 307 7.80 10.23 -12.26
C ILE A 307 8.70 10.03 -11.03
N ILE A 308 8.11 10.15 -9.84
CA ILE A 308 8.82 9.99 -8.55
C ILE A 308 9.11 8.51 -8.28
N ASP A 309 10.40 8.16 -8.24
CA ASP A 309 10.89 6.80 -7.98
C ASP A 309 10.93 6.46 -6.49
N ARG A 310 11.41 7.38 -5.63
CA ARG A 310 11.58 7.17 -4.18
C ARG A 310 11.27 8.43 -3.39
N ILE A 311 10.97 8.23 -2.10
CA ILE A 311 10.71 9.29 -1.11
C ILE A 311 11.45 8.94 0.18
N ALA A 312 12.00 9.94 0.86
CA ALA A 312 12.52 9.85 2.23
C ALA A 312 12.07 11.07 3.05
N ILE A 313 11.88 10.89 4.35
CA ILE A 313 11.54 11.95 5.31
C ILE A 313 12.35 11.79 6.60
N ASN A 314 12.74 12.91 7.21
CA ASN A 314 13.33 12.97 8.53
C ASN A 314 12.72 14.10 9.36
N ALA A 315 12.00 13.71 10.42
CA ALA A 315 11.35 14.62 11.37
C ALA A 315 12.19 14.89 12.65
N LYS A 316 13.28 14.15 12.90
CA LYS A 316 14.13 14.30 14.11
C LYS A 316 15.16 15.43 14.00
N MET A 317 15.32 16.07 12.84
CA MET A 317 16.25 17.20 12.69
C MET A 317 15.78 18.43 13.49
N GLY A 318 16.73 19.08 14.16
CA GLY A 318 16.57 20.35 14.89
C GLY A 318 16.15 20.21 16.36
N THR A 319 17.02 20.63 17.30
CA THR A 319 16.65 20.96 18.69
C THR A 319 16.16 22.40 18.86
N SER A 320 16.47 23.27 17.89
CA SER A 320 15.98 24.65 17.79
C SER A 320 15.77 25.01 16.31
N ALA A 321 14.59 25.59 15.99
CA ALA A 321 14.23 26.30 14.76
C ALA A 321 14.28 25.59 13.38
N ASP A 322 15.11 24.57 13.14
CA ASP A 322 15.24 23.96 11.80
C ASP A 322 14.06 23.05 11.38
N GLY A 323 13.67 23.15 10.11
CA GLY A 323 12.53 22.44 9.52
C GLY A 323 12.79 20.96 9.19
N LYS A 324 11.72 20.21 8.94
CA LYS A 324 11.75 18.76 8.71
C LYS A 324 12.17 18.46 7.28
N MET A 325 13.06 17.50 7.09
CA MET A 325 13.68 17.26 5.78
C MET A 325 12.87 16.25 4.97
N VAL A 326 12.58 16.57 3.71
CA VAL A 326 11.88 15.68 2.78
C VAL A 326 12.65 15.62 1.47
N ALA A 327 12.95 14.41 1.03
CA ALA A 327 13.68 14.12 -0.20
C ALA A 327 12.86 13.24 -1.14
N ILE A 328 13.04 13.44 -2.44
CA ILE A 328 12.53 12.53 -3.48
C ILE A 328 13.65 12.18 -4.45
N SER A 329 13.49 11.08 -5.18
CA SER A 329 14.25 10.83 -6.42
C SER A 329 13.34 10.65 -7.62
N TYR A 330 13.88 10.98 -8.80
CA TYR A 330 13.26 10.72 -10.10
C TYR A 330 14.40 10.42 -11.09
N GLY A 331 14.52 9.17 -11.52
CA GLY A 331 15.68 8.70 -12.28
C GLY A 331 16.98 8.81 -11.46
N SER A 332 17.94 9.61 -11.95
CA SER A 332 19.23 9.85 -11.28
C SER A 332 19.27 11.11 -10.42
N GLN A 333 18.21 11.93 -10.44
CA GLN A 333 18.13 13.16 -9.65
C GLN A 333 17.55 12.87 -8.25
N VAL A 334 18.04 13.62 -7.27
CA VAL A 334 17.53 13.68 -5.90
C VAL A 334 17.17 15.14 -5.60
N ARG A 335 15.96 15.43 -5.14
CA ARG A 335 15.55 16.81 -4.78
C ARG A 335 15.18 16.87 -3.30
N LEU A 336 15.72 17.88 -2.61
CA LEU A 336 15.67 18.00 -1.15
C LEU A 336 15.04 19.34 -0.74
N TRP A 337 14.12 19.27 0.23
CA TRP A 337 13.52 20.42 0.88
C TRP A 337 13.63 20.31 2.40
N SER A 338 13.68 21.46 3.06
CA SER A 338 13.26 21.57 4.46
C SER A 338 11.86 22.18 4.51
N VAL A 339 11.01 21.64 5.36
CA VAL A 339 9.61 22.03 5.54
C VAL A 339 9.42 22.41 7.01
N SER A 340 9.24 23.70 7.27
CA SER A 340 8.97 24.21 8.62
C SER A 340 7.61 23.73 9.14
N GLU A 341 7.38 23.89 10.45
CA GLU A 341 6.12 23.50 11.07
C GLU A 341 4.91 24.32 10.60
N ASP A 342 5.17 25.52 10.07
CA ASP A 342 4.19 26.47 9.48
C ASP A 342 4.01 26.28 7.96
N GLY A 343 4.60 25.25 7.36
CA GLY A 343 4.48 24.94 5.93
C GLY A 343 5.37 25.78 5.00
N ILE A 344 6.15 26.73 5.53
CA ILE A 344 7.18 27.43 4.76
C ILE A 344 8.24 26.41 4.30
N LYS A 345 8.43 26.33 2.98
CA LYS A 345 9.38 25.45 2.30
C LYS A 345 10.68 26.19 1.99
N THR A 346 11.83 25.55 2.19
CA THR A 346 13.09 25.94 1.57
C THR A 346 13.57 24.81 0.67
N ASN A 347 13.99 25.11 -0.57
CA ASN A 347 14.66 24.11 -1.41
C ASN A 347 16.15 24.13 -1.07
N ILE A 348 16.64 22.99 -0.59
CA ILE A 348 18.03 22.81 -0.17
C ILE A 348 18.90 22.49 -1.39
N GLY A 349 18.33 21.83 -2.39
CA GLY A 349 18.94 21.68 -3.71
C GLY A 349 18.28 20.60 -4.56
N THR A 350 18.89 20.40 -5.73
CA THR A 350 18.72 19.21 -6.57
C THR A 350 20.11 18.65 -6.84
N PHE A 351 20.30 17.38 -6.52
CA PHE A 351 21.55 16.64 -6.66
C PHE A 351 21.38 15.54 -7.72
N ASN A 352 22.49 14.96 -8.19
CA ASN A 352 22.48 13.94 -9.24
C ASN A 352 23.47 12.82 -8.87
N LEU A 353 22.99 11.58 -8.77
CA LEU A 353 23.82 10.41 -8.46
C LEU A 353 24.59 9.88 -9.68
N LYS A 354 24.35 10.43 -10.88
CA LYS A 354 24.85 10.01 -12.20
C LYS A 354 24.35 8.64 -12.69
N VAL A 355 23.78 7.83 -11.80
CA VAL A 355 23.04 6.58 -12.07
C VAL A 355 21.66 6.65 -11.41
N ARG A 356 20.76 5.70 -11.68
CA ARG A 356 19.42 5.69 -11.08
C ARG A 356 19.50 5.49 -9.56
N VAL A 357 18.70 6.26 -8.83
CA VAL A 357 18.52 6.14 -7.38
C VAL A 357 17.50 5.05 -7.08
N GLU A 358 17.94 3.96 -6.46
CA GLU A 358 17.11 2.78 -6.18
C GLU A 358 16.71 2.67 -4.71
N TYR A 359 17.49 3.29 -3.82
CA TYR A 359 17.15 3.47 -2.41
C TYR A 359 17.48 4.91 -2.00
N LEU A 360 16.60 5.52 -1.20
CA LEU A 360 16.72 6.88 -0.70
C LEU A 360 16.18 6.90 0.74
N PHE A 361 17.01 7.29 1.70
CA PHE A 361 16.67 7.26 3.14
C PHE A 361 17.60 8.19 3.93
N PHE A 362 17.28 8.45 5.21
CA PHE A 362 18.14 9.25 6.10
C PHE A 362 18.83 8.36 7.14
N ILE A 363 20.07 8.69 7.50
CA ILE A 363 20.76 8.18 8.70
C ILE A 363 21.12 9.39 9.57
N GLY A 364 20.52 9.47 10.76
CA GLY A 364 20.71 10.60 11.67
C GLY A 364 20.26 11.93 11.04
N SER A 365 21.21 12.75 10.59
CA SER A 365 20.98 14.01 9.87
C SER A 365 21.24 13.92 8.36
N GLN A 366 21.87 12.85 7.87
CA GLN A 366 22.39 12.75 6.50
C GLN A 366 21.38 12.05 5.59
N LEU A 367 21.26 12.49 4.34
CA LEU A 367 20.46 11.82 3.31
C LEU A 367 21.38 10.92 2.47
N VAL A 368 21.03 9.64 2.36
CA VAL A 368 21.76 8.63 1.59
C VAL A 368 20.93 8.23 0.37
N ALA A 369 21.57 8.18 -0.80
CA ALA A 369 21.05 7.59 -2.02
C ALA A 369 21.96 6.45 -2.49
N LEU A 370 21.39 5.28 -2.77
CA LEU A 370 22.13 4.10 -3.22
C LEU A 370 21.65 3.62 -4.60
N SER A 371 22.54 2.94 -5.31
CA SER A 371 22.27 2.26 -6.58
C SER A 371 23.02 0.92 -6.63
N GLN A 372 22.34 -0.15 -7.07
CA GLN A 372 22.90 -1.49 -7.24
C GLN A 372 24.07 -1.52 -8.23
N THR A 373 24.22 -0.49 -9.08
CA THR A 373 25.39 -0.31 -9.95
C THR A 373 26.69 0.01 -9.19
N GLY A 374 26.68 0.09 -7.86
CA GLY A 374 27.86 0.39 -7.04
C GLY A 374 28.15 1.88 -6.91
N LYS A 375 27.11 2.71 -6.73
CA LYS A 375 27.28 4.12 -6.35
C LYS A 375 26.53 4.45 -5.07
N ILE A 376 27.18 5.22 -4.20
CA ILE A 376 26.58 5.87 -3.03
C ILE A 376 26.69 7.39 -3.19
N GLY A 377 25.61 8.10 -2.90
CA GLY A 377 25.58 9.54 -2.72
C GLY A 377 25.15 9.88 -1.31
N VAL A 378 25.85 10.81 -0.65
CA VAL A 378 25.50 11.28 0.70
C VAL A 378 25.44 12.80 0.73
N TRP A 379 24.33 13.34 1.21
CA TRP A 379 24.21 14.75 1.56
C TRP A 379 24.49 14.94 3.05
N HIS A 380 25.54 15.71 3.36
CA HIS A 380 25.95 16.00 4.72
C HIS A 380 25.33 17.32 5.22
N ALA A 381 24.38 17.24 6.14
CA ALA A 381 23.56 18.39 6.53
C ALA A 381 24.34 19.61 7.04
N MET A 382 25.36 19.40 7.88
CA MET A 382 26.09 20.50 8.52
C MET A 382 27.00 21.28 7.56
N SER A 383 27.45 20.66 6.46
CA SER A 383 28.24 21.33 5.41
C SER A 383 27.44 21.56 4.11
N GLN A 384 26.18 21.11 4.08
CA GLN A 384 25.27 21.09 2.93
C GLN A 384 25.86 20.44 1.65
N HIS A 385 26.92 19.65 1.78
CA HIS A 385 27.68 19.09 0.66
C HIS A 385 27.09 17.77 0.16
N TRP A 386 27.10 17.56 -1.17
CA TRP A 386 26.72 16.31 -1.82
C TRP A 386 27.96 15.56 -2.32
N GLN A 387 28.31 14.49 -1.61
CA GLN A 387 29.41 13.60 -1.97
C GLN A 387 28.88 12.40 -2.77
N ILE A 388 29.64 11.95 -3.77
CA ILE A 388 29.35 10.74 -4.56
C ILE A 388 30.61 9.88 -4.58
N GLN A 389 30.48 8.59 -4.31
CA GLN A 389 31.58 7.64 -4.33
C GLN A 389 31.17 6.33 -5.02
N ASP A 390 32.16 5.73 -5.68
CA ASP A 390 32.02 4.42 -6.30
C ASP A 390 32.43 3.33 -5.32
N VAL A 391 31.57 2.30 -5.20
CA VAL A 391 31.68 1.20 -4.24
C VAL A 391 31.43 -0.13 -4.95
N VAL A 392 31.66 -1.24 -4.26
CA VAL A 392 31.25 -2.56 -4.79
C VAL A 392 29.73 -2.55 -5.01
N SER A 393 29.26 -3.21 -6.08
CA SER A 393 27.84 -3.31 -6.43
C SER A 393 27.03 -3.85 -5.24
N ILE A 394 26.12 -2.99 -4.76
CA ILE A 394 25.31 -3.19 -3.57
C ILE A 394 24.15 -4.12 -3.94
N SER A 395 23.95 -5.20 -3.20
CA SER A 395 22.80 -6.11 -3.39
C SER A 395 21.83 -6.10 -2.20
N SER A 396 22.25 -5.59 -1.04
CA SER A 396 21.39 -5.27 0.10
C SER A 396 22.04 -4.22 1.02
N PHE A 397 21.27 -3.62 1.92
CA PHE A 397 21.78 -2.71 2.94
C PHE A 397 20.90 -2.76 4.21
N ASP A 398 21.44 -2.33 5.34
CA ASP A 398 20.69 -2.07 6.58
C ASP A 398 21.41 -0.99 7.42
N THR A 399 20.73 -0.43 8.43
CA THR A 399 21.21 0.70 9.24
C THR A 399 21.23 0.39 10.73
N ALA A 400 22.42 0.40 11.33
CA ALA A 400 22.64 0.11 12.74
C ALA A 400 23.02 1.41 13.49
N GLY A 401 22.01 2.18 13.90
CA GLY A 401 22.20 3.48 14.54
C GLY A 401 22.78 4.53 13.58
N SER A 402 24.09 4.75 13.65
CA SER A 402 24.84 5.62 12.72
C SER A 402 25.65 4.86 11.66
N PHE A 403 25.69 3.53 11.72
CA PHE A 403 26.40 2.72 10.74
C PHE A 403 25.47 2.33 9.59
N LEU A 404 25.90 2.60 8.35
CA LEU A 404 25.33 1.97 7.16
C LEU A 404 26.11 0.68 6.90
N LEU A 405 25.41 -0.45 6.77
CA LEU A 405 25.98 -1.70 6.29
C LEU A 405 25.52 -1.98 4.86
N LEU A 406 26.42 -2.49 4.03
CA LEU A 406 26.20 -2.79 2.62
C LEU A 406 26.57 -4.27 2.37
N GLY A 407 25.58 -5.09 2.05
CA GLY A 407 25.78 -6.45 1.53
C GLY A 407 26.01 -6.39 0.03
N CYS A 408 27.18 -6.85 -0.43
CA CYS A 408 27.62 -6.65 -1.82
C CYS A 408 27.61 -7.93 -2.66
N ASN A 409 27.65 -7.74 -3.98
CA ASN A 409 27.57 -8.80 -4.98
C ASN A 409 28.82 -9.73 -5.03
N ASN A 410 29.86 -9.44 -4.26
CA ASN A 410 31.11 -10.19 -4.15
C ASN A 410 31.18 -11.09 -2.91
N GLY A 411 30.09 -11.19 -2.14
CA GLY A 411 30.02 -11.91 -0.87
C GLY A 411 30.60 -11.14 0.33
N SER A 412 31.02 -9.88 0.17
CA SER A 412 31.53 -9.07 1.29
C SER A 412 30.43 -8.17 1.89
N ILE A 413 30.48 -7.98 3.22
CA ILE A 413 29.73 -6.96 3.95
C ILE A 413 30.69 -5.80 4.22
N TYR A 414 30.33 -4.60 3.78
CA TYR A 414 31.04 -3.36 4.09
C TYR A 414 30.24 -2.52 5.09
N TYR A 415 30.90 -1.62 5.80
CA TYR A 415 30.24 -0.62 6.65
C TYR A 415 30.84 0.79 6.51
N ILE A 416 30.04 1.79 6.86
CA ILE A 416 30.38 3.22 6.87
C ILE A 416 29.86 3.84 8.17
N ASP A 417 30.72 4.53 8.93
CA ASP A 417 30.33 5.30 10.12
C ASP A 417 29.85 6.70 9.72
N MET A 418 28.53 6.89 9.61
CA MET A 418 27.97 8.18 9.23
C MET A 418 28.11 9.25 10.33
N GLN A 419 28.24 8.86 11.61
CA GLN A 419 28.34 9.85 12.70
C GLN A 419 29.70 10.53 12.75
N LYS A 420 30.79 9.77 12.60
CA LYS A 420 32.14 10.34 12.51
C LYS A 420 32.44 10.88 11.11
N PHE A 421 31.69 10.43 10.10
CA PHE A 421 31.88 10.72 8.67
C PHE A 421 33.36 10.67 8.25
N PRO A 422 34.10 9.60 8.60
CA PRO A 422 35.55 9.59 8.47
C PRO A 422 35.93 9.51 6.99
N LEU A 423 36.66 10.54 6.53
CA LEU A 423 37.14 10.62 5.15
C LEU A 423 38.55 10.03 5.03
N ARG A 424 38.82 9.37 3.91
CA ARG A 424 40.13 8.80 3.57
C ARG A 424 41.09 9.95 3.23
N MET A 425 42.19 10.07 3.96
CA MET A 425 43.15 11.19 3.84
C MET A 425 43.79 11.38 2.44
N LYS A 426 43.68 10.39 1.54
CA LYS A 426 44.29 10.43 0.20
C LYS A 426 43.42 11.14 -0.84
N ASP A 427 42.11 10.95 -0.77
CA ASP A 427 41.13 11.30 -1.81
C ASP A 427 39.89 12.01 -1.25
N ASN A 428 39.76 12.10 0.07
CA ASN A 428 38.60 12.63 0.82
C ASN A 428 37.29 11.87 0.58
N ASP A 429 37.36 10.65 0.05
CA ASP A 429 36.23 9.72 -0.04
C ASP A 429 35.80 9.19 1.33
N LEU A 430 34.58 8.64 1.45
CA LEU A 430 34.12 7.95 2.65
C LEU A 430 35.00 6.72 2.93
N LEU A 431 35.33 6.50 4.20
CA LEU A 431 36.04 5.30 4.67
C LEU A 431 35.09 4.08 4.71
N VAL A 432 34.83 3.52 3.53
CA VAL A 432 34.14 2.24 3.36
C VAL A 432 35.07 1.12 3.82
N THR A 433 34.67 0.37 4.86
CA THR A 433 35.50 -0.66 5.50
C THR A 433 34.87 -2.03 5.35
N GLU A 434 35.64 -3.06 4.99
CA GLU A 434 35.15 -4.45 4.95
C GLU A 434 34.97 -4.97 6.38
N LEU A 435 33.74 -5.39 6.72
CA LEU A 435 33.39 -5.92 8.04
C LEU A 435 33.55 -7.43 8.10
N TYR A 436 33.08 -8.12 7.05
CA TYR A 436 32.98 -9.57 6.98
C TYR A 436 32.96 -10.03 5.52
N LYS A 437 33.33 -11.29 5.26
CA LYS A 437 33.25 -11.91 3.95
C LYS A 437 32.69 -13.32 4.01
N ASP A 438 31.73 -13.60 3.14
CA ASP A 438 31.09 -14.90 3.00
C ASP A 438 32.10 -15.99 2.59
N PRO A 439 32.11 -17.17 3.26
CA PRO A 439 32.97 -18.29 2.90
C PRO A 439 32.82 -18.84 1.47
N ASN A 440 31.70 -18.61 0.79
CA ASN A 440 31.35 -19.19 -0.52
C ASN A 440 31.24 -18.13 -1.65
N PRO A 441 31.89 -16.96 -1.52
CA PRO A 441 31.66 -15.73 -2.30
C PRO A 441 30.25 -15.46 -2.88
N ASP A 442 29.19 -15.84 -2.18
CA ASP A 442 27.81 -15.77 -2.69
C ASP A 442 27.22 -14.36 -2.47
N PRO A 443 26.63 -13.69 -3.49
CA PRO A 443 26.07 -12.35 -3.36
C PRO A 443 25.11 -12.20 -2.17
N ILE A 444 25.31 -11.15 -1.36
CA ILE A 444 24.52 -10.89 -0.15
C ILE A 444 23.27 -10.08 -0.52
N THR A 445 22.19 -10.80 -0.79
CA THR A 445 20.93 -10.27 -1.32
C THR A 445 19.93 -9.81 -0.26
N ALA A 446 20.21 -10.09 1.01
CA ALA A 446 19.51 -9.52 2.16
C ALA A 446 20.45 -9.37 3.37
N ILE A 447 20.24 -8.37 4.22
CA ILE A 447 20.99 -8.16 5.46
C ILE A 447 20.07 -7.50 6.51
N SER A 448 20.26 -7.84 7.78
CA SER A 448 19.60 -7.22 8.93
C SER A 448 20.50 -7.27 10.16
N VAL A 449 20.62 -6.15 10.86
CA VAL A 449 21.43 -5.98 12.07
C VAL A 449 20.54 -5.82 13.28
N TYR A 450 20.81 -6.59 14.33
CA TYR A 450 20.27 -6.41 15.67
C TYR A 450 21.37 -5.88 16.60
N LEU A 451 21.06 -4.81 17.33
CA LEU A 451 21.96 -4.23 18.33
C LEU A 451 21.37 -4.49 19.72
N THR A 452 21.94 -5.44 20.47
CA THR A 452 21.49 -5.76 21.83
C THR A 452 21.47 -4.49 22.70
N PRO A 453 20.33 -4.16 23.34
CA PRO A 453 20.20 -2.96 24.18
C PRO A 453 21.26 -2.88 25.29
N LYS A 454 21.72 -1.65 25.58
CA LYS A 454 22.72 -1.36 26.62
C LYS A 454 22.19 -1.59 28.04
N THR A 455 22.11 -2.85 28.44
CA THR A 455 22.05 -3.22 29.86
C THR A 455 23.40 -2.92 30.52
N SER A 456 23.40 -2.55 31.80
CA SER A 456 24.57 -2.04 32.54
C SER A 456 25.69 -3.07 32.81
N LEU A 457 25.62 -4.25 32.20
CA LEU A 457 26.52 -5.39 32.40
C LEU A 457 27.12 -5.92 31.08
N CYS A 458 26.73 -5.37 29.93
CA CYS A 458 27.14 -5.86 28.61
C CYS A 458 27.52 -4.70 27.67
N GLY A 459 28.60 -4.87 26.90
CA GLY A 459 28.97 -3.92 25.86
C GLY A 459 28.09 -4.04 24.61
N ASN A 460 28.35 -3.19 23.61
CA ASN A 460 27.64 -3.23 22.32
C ASN A 460 27.92 -4.56 21.59
N TRP A 461 26.96 -5.47 21.59
CA TRP A 461 26.95 -6.62 20.70
C TRP A 461 26.54 -6.17 19.29
N ILE A 462 27.10 -6.82 18.27
CA ILE A 462 26.65 -6.68 16.88
C ILE A 462 26.26 -8.08 16.41
N GLU A 463 24.97 -8.29 16.18
CA GLU A 463 24.40 -9.54 15.65
C GLU A 463 23.84 -9.25 14.26
N ILE A 464 24.32 -9.93 13.22
CA ILE A 464 23.91 -9.68 11.83
C ILE A 464 23.40 -10.97 11.22
N ALA A 465 22.15 -10.97 10.77
CA ALA A 465 21.62 -12.01 9.92
C ALA A 465 21.66 -11.54 8.45
N TYR A 466 22.13 -12.39 7.55
CA TYR A 466 22.16 -12.09 6.12
C TYR A 466 21.70 -13.27 5.28
N GLY A 467 21.17 -12.96 4.11
CA GLY A 467 20.63 -13.91 3.14
C GLY A 467 21.41 -13.83 1.83
N THR A 468 21.63 -14.96 1.19
CA THR A 468 22.47 -15.05 0.00
C THR A 468 21.69 -15.52 -1.24
N LYS A 469 22.28 -15.31 -2.41
CA LYS A 469 21.68 -15.65 -3.70
C LYS A 469 21.43 -17.15 -3.91
N SER A 470 22.18 -18.03 -3.25
CA SER A 470 21.92 -19.49 -3.27
C SER A 470 20.77 -19.96 -2.36
N GLY A 471 20.15 -19.08 -1.58
CA GLY A 471 19.09 -19.45 -0.63
C GLY A 471 19.58 -19.81 0.79
N SER A 472 20.87 -19.55 1.08
CA SER A 472 21.41 -19.66 2.43
C SER A 472 21.01 -18.45 3.28
N VAL A 473 20.64 -18.67 4.54
CA VAL A 473 20.59 -17.63 5.58
C VAL A 473 21.73 -17.89 6.55
N ARG A 474 22.42 -16.85 7.01
CA ARG A 474 23.58 -16.93 7.89
C ARG A 474 23.50 -15.90 8.99
N VAL A 475 24.01 -16.23 10.17
CA VAL A 475 24.14 -15.30 11.30
C VAL A 475 25.62 -15.18 11.66
N ILE A 476 26.11 -13.94 11.74
CA ILE A 476 27.43 -13.60 12.26
C ILE A 476 27.27 -12.75 13.52
N VAL A 477 28.18 -12.90 14.48
CA VAL A 477 28.16 -12.19 15.76
C VAL A 477 29.54 -11.61 16.10
N GLN A 478 29.56 -10.49 16.82
CA GLN A 478 30.78 -9.89 17.35
C GLN A 478 30.64 -9.66 18.87
N HIS A 479 31.58 -10.23 19.64
CA HIS A 479 31.59 -10.14 21.10
C HIS A 479 32.21 -8.79 21.54
N PRO A 480 31.67 -8.11 22.57
CA PRO A 480 32.25 -6.86 23.07
C PRO A 480 33.69 -6.98 23.57
N GLU A 481 34.10 -8.18 23.99
CA GLU A 481 35.46 -8.47 24.45
C GLU A 481 36.44 -8.81 23.30
N THR A 482 35.93 -9.05 22.09
CA THR A 482 36.74 -9.32 20.88
C THR A 482 36.80 -8.12 19.93
N VAL A 483 36.60 -6.89 20.44
CA VAL A 483 36.68 -5.65 19.66
C VAL A 483 38.11 -5.45 19.16
N GLY A 484 38.34 -5.84 17.91
CA GLY A 484 39.67 -5.98 17.29
C GLY A 484 39.73 -7.17 16.32
N HIS A 485 38.93 -8.21 16.55
CA HIS A 485 38.60 -9.23 15.58
C HIS A 485 37.26 -8.89 14.90
N GLY A 486 37.12 -9.21 13.61
CA GLY A 486 35.85 -9.06 12.89
C GLY A 486 34.77 -10.05 13.38
N PRO A 487 33.49 -9.85 13.00
CA PRO A 487 32.41 -10.78 13.32
C PRO A 487 32.70 -12.21 12.83
N GLN A 488 32.24 -13.20 13.58
CA GLN A 488 32.44 -14.62 13.28
C GLN A 488 31.13 -15.30 12.88
N LEU A 489 31.20 -16.32 12.02
CA LEU A 489 30.04 -17.10 11.60
C LEU A 489 29.52 -17.95 12.77
N PHE A 490 28.31 -17.64 13.21
CA PHE A 490 27.64 -18.32 14.32
C PHE A 490 26.81 -19.50 13.83
N GLN A 491 25.99 -19.30 12.78
CA GLN A 491 25.10 -20.33 12.24
C GLN A 491 24.87 -20.15 10.73
N THR A 492 24.62 -21.26 10.02
CA THR A 492 24.12 -21.28 8.64
C THR A 492 22.84 -22.11 8.55
N PHE A 493 21.89 -21.68 7.72
CA PHE A 493 20.61 -22.32 7.45
C PHE A 493 20.47 -22.48 5.93
N THR A 494 20.55 -23.72 5.43
CA THR A 494 20.39 -24.07 4.01
C THR A 494 18.93 -24.50 3.76
N VAL A 495 18.03 -23.51 3.67
CA VAL A 495 16.58 -23.73 3.87
C VAL A 495 15.70 -23.24 2.72
N HIS A 496 16.18 -22.33 1.88
CA HIS A 496 15.51 -21.92 0.65
C HIS A 496 16.24 -22.53 -0.56
N GLN A 497 15.51 -22.81 -1.63
CA GLN A 497 16.09 -23.29 -2.91
C GLN A 497 16.33 -22.16 -3.91
N SER A 498 15.92 -20.94 -3.54
CA SER A 498 15.96 -19.71 -4.34
C SER A 498 16.52 -18.56 -3.51
N SER A 499 16.99 -17.50 -4.19
CA SER A 499 17.63 -16.31 -3.61
C SER A 499 16.84 -15.74 -2.43
N VAL A 500 17.52 -15.49 -1.30
CA VAL A 500 16.91 -14.82 -0.15
C VAL A 500 16.74 -13.34 -0.47
N THR A 501 15.51 -12.84 -0.47
CA THR A 501 15.16 -11.45 -0.81
C THR A 501 15.04 -10.55 0.40
N LYS A 502 14.70 -11.12 1.57
CA LYS A 502 14.60 -10.41 2.85
C LYS A 502 15.07 -11.30 4.00
N VAL A 503 15.73 -10.69 4.98
CA VAL A 503 16.07 -11.27 6.28
C VAL A 503 15.77 -10.21 7.33
N THR A 504 15.32 -10.63 8.51
CA THR A 504 15.08 -9.73 9.65
C THR A 504 15.43 -10.45 10.94
N LEU A 505 16.26 -9.81 11.77
CA LEU A 505 16.66 -10.30 13.09
C LEU A 505 16.01 -9.42 14.18
N SER A 506 15.35 -10.07 15.12
CA SER A 506 14.54 -9.49 16.19
C SER A 506 15.01 -9.99 17.57
N GLU A 507 14.54 -9.39 18.66
CA GLU A 507 14.76 -9.92 20.03
C GLU A 507 14.28 -11.37 20.17
N LYS A 508 13.22 -11.76 19.44
CA LYS A 508 12.52 -13.04 19.60
C LYS A 508 12.59 -13.96 18.38
N TYR A 509 12.82 -13.41 17.18
CA TYR A 509 12.74 -14.15 15.92
C TYR A 509 13.88 -13.85 14.94
N LEU A 510 14.26 -14.87 14.18
CA LEU A 510 14.89 -14.72 12.87
C LEU A 510 13.81 -15.01 11.82
N VAL A 511 13.64 -14.10 10.86
CA VAL A 511 12.71 -14.27 9.72
C VAL A 511 13.50 -14.16 8.42
N SER A 512 13.14 -14.97 7.44
CA SER A 512 13.72 -14.93 6.09
C SER A 512 12.66 -15.17 5.03
N VAL A 513 12.83 -14.56 3.86
CA VAL A 513 11.96 -14.72 2.69
C VAL A 513 12.82 -14.95 1.46
N CYS A 514 12.46 -15.91 0.61
CA CYS A 514 13.08 -16.08 -0.71
C CYS A 514 12.17 -15.64 -1.86
N SER A 515 12.77 -15.41 -3.04
CA SER A 515 12.08 -14.97 -4.25
C SER A 515 11.03 -15.95 -4.79
N GLU A 516 11.08 -17.22 -4.39
CA GLU A 516 10.10 -18.22 -4.80
C GLU A 516 8.83 -18.09 -3.95
N TYR A 517 7.68 -17.78 -4.58
CA TYR A 517 6.37 -17.64 -3.91
C TYR A 517 6.32 -16.62 -2.75
N ASN A 518 7.34 -15.79 -2.55
CA ASN A 518 7.64 -15.12 -1.27
C ASN A 518 7.54 -16.11 -0.08
N HIS A 519 8.26 -17.23 -0.16
CA HIS A 519 8.26 -18.26 0.87
C HIS A 519 9.03 -17.76 2.09
N VAL A 520 8.27 -17.53 3.17
CA VAL A 520 8.75 -17.13 4.48
C VAL A 520 9.10 -18.35 5.33
N ARG A 521 10.22 -18.26 6.06
CA ARG A 521 10.58 -19.15 7.17
C ARG A 521 10.98 -18.33 8.39
N SER A 522 10.58 -18.79 9.57
CA SER A 522 10.88 -18.16 10.86
C SER A 522 11.49 -19.16 11.85
N TRP A 523 12.32 -18.68 12.77
CA TRP A 523 12.87 -19.44 13.90
C TRP A 523 12.77 -18.58 15.16
N ALA A 524 12.29 -19.15 16.26
CA ALA A 524 12.52 -18.57 17.59
C ALA A 524 14.04 -18.42 17.84
N VAL A 525 14.43 -17.26 18.36
CA VAL A 525 15.80 -16.93 18.74
C VAL A 525 15.82 -16.77 20.25
N THR A 526 16.58 -17.61 20.95
CA THR A 526 16.81 -17.43 22.40
C THR A 526 18.15 -16.75 22.63
N ARG A 527 18.19 -15.86 23.62
CA ARG A 527 19.41 -15.17 24.05
C ARG A 527 19.80 -15.54 25.47
N PHE A 528 21.07 -15.87 25.69
CA PHE A 528 21.65 -16.14 27.00
C PHE A 528 22.65 -15.03 27.31
N ARG A 529 22.48 -14.34 28.45
CA ARG A 529 23.33 -13.22 28.87
C ARG A 529 23.48 -12.11 27.81
N GLY A 530 22.46 -11.91 26.96
CA GLY A 530 22.40 -10.86 25.92
C GLY A 530 22.86 -11.27 24.52
N MET A 531 23.41 -12.49 24.35
CA MET A 531 23.86 -13.03 23.06
C MET A 531 22.93 -14.14 22.57
N ILE A 532 22.70 -14.26 21.25
CA ILE A 532 22.04 -15.43 20.65
C ILE A 532 22.71 -16.73 21.14
N SER A 533 21.91 -17.61 21.74
CA SER A 533 22.38 -18.80 22.46
C SER A 533 21.80 -20.11 21.94
N THR A 534 20.69 -20.06 21.21
CA THR A 534 20.24 -21.20 20.41
C THR A 534 21.29 -21.54 19.36
N GLN A 535 21.78 -22.79 19.36
CA GLN A 535 21.73 -23.55 18.11
C GLN A 535 20.25 -23.86 17.87
N PRO A 536 19.53 -23.15 17.00
CA PRO A 536 18.17 -23.54 16.68
C PRO A 536 18.22 -24.88 15.92
N GLY A 537 17.17 -25.68 16.05
CA GLY A 537 16.98 -26.81 15.14
C GLY A 537 16.99 -26.32 13.69
N SER A 538 17.49 -27.14 12.77
CA SER A 538 17.46 -26.83 11.32
C SER A 538 16.03 -26.64 10.79
N THR A 539 15.03 -27.14 11.51
CA THR A 539 13.60 -26.93 11.32
C THR A 539 13.16 -25.52 11.74
N PRO A 540 12.55 -24.71 10.85
CA PRO A 540 11.88 -23.48 11.24
C PRO A 540 10.61 -23.74 12.05
N GLU A 541 10.19 -22.76 12.85
CA GLU A 541 8.95 -22.74 13.63
C GLU A 541 7.73 -22.62 12.71
N ALA A 542 7.81 -21.77 11.68
CA ALA A 542 6.78 -21.66 10.65
C ALA A 542 7.37 -21.57 9.23
N SER A 543 6.54 -21.96 8.26
CA SER A 543 6.88 -22.03 6.85
C SER A 543 5.62 -21.73 6.02
N PHE A 544 5.53 -20.54 5.45
CA PHE A 544 4.32 -20.05 4.77
C PHE A 544 4.64 -19.12 3.60
N LYS A 545 3.69 -18.87 2.70
CA LYS A 545 3.86 -18.03 1.50
C LYS A 545 3.11 -16.70 1.64
N ILE A 546 3.72 -15.60 1.19
CA ILE A 546 3.10 -14.27 1.05
C ILE A 546 2.80 -14.04 -0.45
N VAL A 547 1.78 -14.74 -0.94
CA VAL A 547 1.41 -14.73 -2.36
C VAL A 547 0.90 -13.33 -2.75
N SER A 548 1.57 -12.74 -3.74
CA SER A 548 1.23 -11.49 -4.42
C SER A 548 1.37 -11.76 -5.92
N LEU A 549 0.40 -11.32 -6.71
CA LEU A 549 0.52 -11.26 -8.17
C LEU A 549 1.04 -9.86 -8.56
N GLU A 550 2.02 -9.80 -9.46
CA GLU A 550 2.58 -8.54 -9.94
C GLU A 550 1.80 -8.00 -11.16
N SER A 551 1.81 -6.68 -11.32
CA SER A 551 1.20 -6.00 -12.47
C SER A 551 2.14 -6.03 -13.68
N VAL A 552 1.56 -6.15 -14.87
CA VAL A 552 2.30 -6.20 -16.14
C VAL A 552 3.12 -4.92 -16.36
N ASP A 553 2.49 -3.76 -16.13
CA ASP A 553 3.09 -2.42 -16.25
C ASP A 553 3.75 -1.96 -14.92
N SER A 554 4.54 -2.82 -14.25
CA SER A 554 5.14 -2.51 -12.93
C SER A 554 6.18 -1.38 -12.99
N CYS A 555 5.75 -0.13 -12.75
CA CYS A 555 6.66 1.00 -12.54
C CYS A 555 7.55 0.79 -11.30
N ILE A 556 8.77 1.32 -11.31
CA ILE A 556 9.75 1.09 -10.23
C ILE A 556 9.33 1.69 -8.88
N SER A 557 8.40 2.66 -8.85
CA SER A 557 7.74 3.14 -7.64
C SER A 557 6.80 2.10 -7.00
N TYR A 558 6.25 1.15 -7.77
CA TYR A 558 5.29 0.14 -7.30
C TYR A 558 5.83 -0.68 -6.13
N SER A 559 7.07 -1.17 -6.23
CA SER A 559 7.72 -1.95 -5.17
C SER A 559 8.10 -1.13 -3.94
N ALA A 560 8.25 0.20 -4.06
CA ALA A 560 8.48 1.08 -2.91
C ALA A 560 7.19 1.44 -2.15
N GLY A 561 6.02 1.30 -2.80
CA GLY A 561 4.70 1.51 -2.21
C GLY A 561 3.90 0.23 -1.90
N ASN A 562 4.33 -0.95 -2.37
CA ASN A 562 3.67 -2.24 -2.15
C ASN A 562 4.64 -3.27 -1.54
N ASP A 563 5.70 -2.83 -0.85
CA ASP A 563 6.59 -3.75 -0.12
C ASP A 563 5.80 -4.46 0.98
N PHE A 564 5.87 -5.79 1.04
CA PHE A 564 5.00 -6.61 1.88
C PHE A 564 5.50 -6.76 3.34
N GLY A 565 6.63 -6.17 3.71
CA GLY A 565 7.19 -6.21 5.08
C GLY A 565 8.43 -7.11 5.20
N PRO A 566 8.78 -7.63 6.39
CA PRO A 566 8.06 -7.45 7.64
C PRO A 566 8.15 -6.00 8.15
N PHE A 567 7.15 -5.57 8.92
CA PHE A 567 7.01 -4.23 9.48
C PHE A 567 6.84 -4.29 10.99
N GLY A 568 7.43 -3.33 11.70
CA GLY A 568 7.43 -3.25 13.17
C GLY A 568 8.85 -3.25 13.72
N GLU A 569 9.02 -2.69 14.92
CA GLU A 569 10.33 -2.62 15.60
C GLU A 569 10.89 -4.01 15.92
N GLN A 570 12.21 -4.11 16.11
CA GLN A 570 12.90 -5.41 16.28
C GLN A 570 12.56 -6.13 17.59
N ASP A 571 12.15 -5.40 18.62
CA ASP A 571 11.78 -5.97 19.94
C ASP A 571 10.31 -6.42 20.00
N ASP A 572 9.52 -6.10 18.98
CA ASP A 572 8.06 -6.16 18.97
C ASP A 572 7.49 -7.24 18.02
N GLU A 573 6.17 -7.44 18.01
CA GLU A 573 5.54 -8.31 16.99
C GLU A 573 5.59 -7.65 15.60
N GLN A 574 6.30 -8.28 14.67
CA GLN A 574 6.38 -7.82 13.28
C GLN A 574 5.29 -8.45 12.41
N VAL A 575 4.83 -7.71 11.38
CA VAL A 575 3.78 -8.14 10.46
C VAL A 575 4.19 -8.06 8.98
N PHE A 576 3.68 -8.98 8.17
CA PHE A 576 3.60 -8.84 6.72
C PHE A 576 2.23 -8.27 6.31
N VAL A 577 2.20 -7.48 5.24
CA VAL A 577 0.98 -6.99 4.59
C VAL A 577 0.89 -7.64 3.21
N GLN A 578 0.00 -8.61 3.07
CA GLN A 578 -0.20 -9.38 1.85
C GLN A 578 -1.29 -8.73 0.98
N LYS A 579 -0.86 -8.12 -0.11
CA LYS A 579 -1.71 -7.72 -1.24
C LYS A 579 -1.72 -8.85 -2.27
N VAL A 580 -2.88 -9.43 -2.57
CA VAL A 580 -2.96 -10.67 -3.36
C VAL A 580 -2.96 -10.41 -4.87
N VAL A 581 -3.67 -9.36 -5.32
CA VAL A 581 -3.72 -8.93 -6.73
C VAL A 581 -3.46 -7.43 -6.85
N PRO A 582 -2.94 -6.90 -7.98
CA PRO A 582 -2.55 -5.49 -8.09
C PRO A 582 -3.72 -4.49 -7.94
N GLU A 583 -4.87 -4.80 -8.54
CA GLU A 583 -6.08 -4.00 -8.47
C GLU A 583 -7.06 -4.64 -7.47
N THR A 584 -6.82 -4.41 -6.17
CA THR A 584 -7.69 -4.85 -5.08
C THR A 584 -7.98 -3.70 -4.12
N ASP A 585 -9.15 -3.74 -3.50
CA ASP A 585 -9.56 -2.91 -2.38
C ASP A 585 -9.34 -3.60 -1.01
N GLN A 586 -8.65 -4.75 -0.97
CA GLN A 586 -8.45 -5.60 0.20
C GLN A 586 -6.96 -5.90 0.49
N LEU A 587 -6.58 -5.92 1.78
CA LEU A 587 -5.26 -6.36 2.26
C LEU A 587 -5.39 -7.36 3.43
N PHE A 588 -4.47 -8.33 3.50
CA PHE A 588 -4.39 -9.28 4.62
C PHE A 588 -3.14 -8.98 5.47
N VAL A 589 -3.31 -8.68 6.75
CA VAL A 589 -2.19 -8.46 7.68
C VAL A 589 -1.90 -9.76 8.43
N ARG A 590 -0.63 -10.16 8.48
CA ARG A 590 -0.21 -11.49 8.98
C ARG A 590 1.03 -11.39 9.86
N LEU A 591 1.10 -12.15 10.95
CA LEU A 591 2.26 -12.17 11.84
C LEU A 591 3.50 -12.72 11.11
N ALA A 592 4.66 -12.07 11.27
CA ALA A 592 5.91 -12.54 10.67
C ALA A 592 6.49 -13.79 11.36
N SER A 593 6.20 -13.95 12.66
CA SER A 593 6.63 -15.09 13.49
C SER A 593 6.03 -16.43 13.05
N ASN A 594 4.74 -16.47 12.74
CA ASN A 594 4.01 -17.72 12.50
C ASN A 594 3.06 -17.69 11.27
N GLY A 595 2.93 -16.55 10.60
CA GLY A 595 2.12 -16.41 9.38
C GLY A 595 0.61 -16.38 9.60
N LYS A 596 0.10 -16.45 10.84
CA LYS A 596 -1.34 -16.31 11.16
C LYS A 596 -1.87 -14.94 10.76
N ARG A 597 -3.19 -14.87 10.51
CA ARG A 597 -3.88 -13.62 10.16
C ARG A 597 -4.09 -12.80 11.43
N VAL A 598 -3.65 -11.54 11.39
CA VAL A 598 -4.00 -10.52 12.40
C VAL A 598 -5.39 -9.97 12.06
N CYS A 599 -5.55 -9.49 10.83
CA CYS A 599 -6.78 -8.86 10.36
C CYS A 599 -6.86 -8.83 8.82
N VAL A 600 -8.04 -8.48 8.32
CA VAL A 600 -8.27 -8.05 6.93
C VAL A 600 -8.63 -6.57 6.95
N ILE A 601 -8.07 -5.79 6.03
CA ILE A 601 -8.45 -4.39 5.76
C ILE A 601 -9.23 -4.35 4.44
N GLN A 602 -10.37 -3.66 4.43
CA GLN A 602 -11.18 -3.40 3.24
C GLN A 602 -11.36 -1.89 3.04
N SER A 603 -11.13 -1.38 1.83
CA SER A 603 -11.32 0.04 1.51
C SER A 603 -12.76 0.49 1.78
N VAL A 604 -12.94 1.56 2.58
CA VAL A 604 -14.25 2.02 3.07
C VAL A 604 -15.17 2.49 1.92
N ASP A 605 -14.60 2.98 0.83
CA ASP A 605 -15.30 3.44 -0.37
C ASP A 605 -15.21 2.46 -1.56
N GLY A 606 -14.60 1.28 -1.36
CA GLY A 606 -14.33 0.31 -2.42
C GLY A 606 -13.26 0.74 -3.43
N SER A 607 -12.49 1.81 -3.17
CA SER A 607 -11.41 2.23 -4.05
C SER A 607 -10.18 1.32 -3.93
N VAL A 608 -9.58 0.98 -5.08
CA VAL A 608 -8.37 0.14 -5.17
C VAL A 608 -7.23 0.74 -4.34
N ILE A 609 -6.64 -0.09 -3.49
CA ILE A 609 -5.45 0.24 -2.69
C ILE A 609 -4.22 0.14 -3.61
N SER A 610 -3.71 1.28 -4.06
CA SER A 610 -2.57 1.36 -4.98
C SER A 610 -1.21 1.30 -4.28
N SER A 611 -1.14 1.65 -2.99
CA SER A 611 0.05 1.53 -2.13
C SER A 611 -0.32 1.49 -0.65
N PHE A 612 0.61 1.13 0.23
CA PHE A 612 0.42 1.12 1.68
C PHE A 612 1.74 1.34 2.44
N CYS A 613 1.63 1.70 3.72
CA CYS A 613 2.75 1.82 4.65
C CYS A 613 2.28 1.47 6.07
N VAL A 614 2.99 0.56 6.75
CA VAL A 614 2.83 0.34 8.19
C VAL A 614 3.85 1.22 8.91
N HIS A 615 3.42 1.96 9.92
CA HIS A 615 4.30 2.86 10.68
C HIS A 615 3.83 3.07 12.11
N GLU A 616 4.78 3.26 13.03
CA GLU A 616 4.50 3.52 14.44
C GLU A 616 4.54 5.01 14.75
N CYS A 617 3.36 5.58 15.05
CA CYS A 617 3.26 6.95 15.53
C CYS A 617 3.46 6.98 17.05
N GLU A 618 4.55 7.61 17.49
CA GLU A 618 4.67 8.10 18.86
C GLU A 618 3.42 8.93 19.20
N GLY A 619 2.78 8.61 20.32
CA GLY A 619 1.55 9.26 20.75
C GLY A 619 1.77 10.67 21.31
N SER A 620 0.66 11.32 21.71
CA SER A 620 0.70 12.57 22.47
C SER A 620 1.68 12.48 23.64
N SER A 621 2.51 13.51 23.84
CA SER A 621 3.58 13.56 24.85
C SER A 621 3.10 13.55 26.32
N ARG A 622 1.80 13.31 26.54
CA ARG A 622 1.20 13.03 27.84
C ARG A 622 1.76 11.73 28.39
N MET A 623 2.36 11.81 29.57
CA MET A 623 2.97 10.68 30.28
C MET A 623 2.01 9.49 30.39
N GLY A 624 2.42 8.34 29.85
CA GLY A 624 1.63 7.10 29.83
C GLY A 624 0.84 6.82 28.56
N SER A 625 0.91 7.67 27.52
CA SER A 625 0.39 7.27 26.20
C SER A 625 1.26 6.15 25.61
N ARG A 626 0.64 5.11 25.06
CA ARG A 626 1.33 4.10 24.24
C ARG A 626 1.45 4.62 22.80
N PRO A 627 2.56 4.34 22.09
CA PRO A 627 2.61 4.55 20.64
C PRO A 627 1.50 3.74 19.95
N ARG A 628 1.07 4.21 18.77
CA ARG A 628 0.07 3.53 17.94
C ARG A 628 0.65 3.16 16.60
N ARG A 629 0.57 1.88 16.26
CA ARG A 629 0.92 1.36 14.95
C ARG A 629 -0.27 1.54 14.02
N PHE A 630 -0.05 2.28 12.94
CA PHE A 630 -1.04 2.51 11.90
C PHE A 630 -0.65 1.75 10.64
N ILE A 631 -1.65 1.30 9.88
CA ILE A 631 -1.50 1.10 8.44
C ILE A 631 -2.13 2.31 7.74
N PHE A 632 -1.39 2.91 6.83
CA PHE A 632 -1.86 3.90 5.88
C PHE A 632 -2.05 3.18 4.55
N THR A 633 -3.23 3.28 3.95
CA THR A 633 -3.49 2.79 2.58
C THR A 633 -3.70 3.98 1.66
N GLY A 634 -3.00 3.98 0.51
CA GLY A 634 -3.11 4.97 -0.54
C GLY A 634 -3.90 4.40 -1.71
N HIS A 635 -4.82 5.18 -2.25
CA HIS A 635 -5.85 4.67 -3.15
C HIS A 635 -5.73 5.23 -4.57
N SER A 636 -6.34 4.53 -5.53
CA SER A 636 -6.36 4.93 -6.95
C SER A 636 -7.07 6.26 -7.20
N ASN A 637 -8.00 6.66 -6.33
CA ASN A 637 -8.69 7.95 -6.37
C ASN A 637 -7.89 9.11 -5.73
N GLY A 638 -6.70 8.84 -5.18
CA GLY A 638 -5.83 9.82 -4.53
C GLY A 638 -6.08 10.06 -3.04
N ALA A 639 -7.09 9.40 -2.45
CA ALA A 639 -7.35 9.44 -1.02
C ALA A 639 -6.35 8.58 -0.23
N ILE A 640 -6.21 8.88 1.06
CA ILE A 640 -5.53 8.04 2.05
C ILE A 640 -6.56 7.55 3.06
N GLN A 641 -6.54 6.27 3.42
CA GLN A 641 -7.33 5.71 4.52
C GLN A 641 -6.39 5.20 5.62
N MET A 642 -6.82 5.27 6.88
CA MET A 642 -6.00 4.98 8.06
C MET A 642 -6.63 3.93 8.97
N TRP A 643 -5.79 3.05 9.49
CA TRP A 643 -6.19 1.82 10.17
C TRP A 643 -5.37 1.63 11.45
N ASP A 644 -6.03 1.47 12.60
CA ASP A 644 -5.35 1.26 13.89
C ASP A 644 -4.96 -0.22 14.05
N LEU A 645 -3.70 -0.55 13.76
CA LEU A 645 -3.18 -1.91 13.83
C LEU A 645 -2.90 -2.35 15.27
N THR A 646 -2.59 -1.42 16.19
CA THR A 646 -2.38 -1.74 17.61
C THR A 646 -3.60 -2.47 18.19
N THR A 647 -4.81 -1.95 17.96
CA THR A 647 -6.04 -2.62 18.43
C THR A 647 -6.28 -3.99 17.80
N ALA A 648 -5.87 -4.20 16.54
CA ALA A 648 -5.97 -5.51 15.89
C ALA A 648 -4.88 -6.52 16.34
N LEU A 649 -3.76 -6.05 16.91
CA LEU A 649 -2.73 -6.90 17.54
C LEU A 649 -3.08 -7.24 19.00
N ASP A 650 -3.58 -6.28 19.78
CA ASP A 650 -4.06 -6.50 21.16
C ASP A 650 -5.23 -7.51 21.21
N HIS A 651 -6.08 -7.53 20.18
CA HIS A 651 -7.16 -8.51 20.04
C HIS A 651 -6.60 -9.86 19.58
N GLN A 652 -6.42 -10.79 20.53
CA GLN A 652 -5.92 -12.16 20.28
C GLN A 652 -6.44 -12.74 18.96
N ALA A 653 -5.51 -13.05 18.05
CA ALA A 653 -5.82 -13.57 16.73
C ALA A 653 -6.75 -14.80 16.81
N LYS A 654 -8.00 -14.60 16.38
CA LYS A 654 -8.98 -15.67 16.11
C LYS A 654 -8.27 -16.76 15.28
N ASN A 655 -8.57 -18.03 15.50
CA ASN A 655 -7.88 -19.17 14.83
C ASN A 655 -8.23 -19.26 13.33
N PHE A 656 -7.76 -18.29 12.55
CA PHE A 656 -7.90 -18.19 11.11
C PHE A 656 -6.68 -18.72 10.37
N ILE A 657 -6.93 -19.24 9.17
CA ILE A 657 -5.88 -19.55 8.20
C ILE A 657 -5.20 -18.22 7.80
N GLY A 658 -3.86 -18.25 7.76
CA GLY A 658 -3.04 -17.04 7.67
C GLY A 658 -3.28 -16.20 6.42
N GLY A 659 -3.05 -16.80 5.25
CA GLY A 659 -3.34 -16.18 3.96
C GLY A 659 -4.84 -16.24 3.61
N PRO A 660 -5.24 -15.75 2.43
CA PRO A 660 -6.61 -15.90 1.95
C PRO A 660 -7.05 -17.38 1.93
N THR A 661 -8.30 -17.66 2.29
CA THR A 661 -8.91 -18.97 2.09
C THR A 661 -9.14 -19.22 0.59
N PRO A 662 -9.39 -20.46 0.14
CA PRO A 662 -9.71 -20.74 -1.26
C PRO A 662 -10.89 -19.90 -1.79
N GLU A 663 -11.89 -19.64 -0.95
CA GLU A 663 -13.09 -18.87 -1.29
C GLU A 663 -12.86 -17.35 -1.25
N GLU A 664 -11.86 -16.86 -0.53
CA GLU A 664 -11.41 -15.46 -0.61
C GLU A 664 -10.54 -15.26 -1.85
N LEU A 665 -9.56 -16.16 -2.05
CA LEU A 665 -8.67 -16.14 -3.21
C LEU A 665 -9.46 -16.21 -4.53
N TRP A 666 -10.47 -17.08 -4.63
CA TRP A 666 -11.29 -17.17 -5.83
C TRP A 666 -11.96 -15.83 -6.16
N LYS A 667 -12.59 -15.15 -5.18
CA LYS A 667 -13.25 -13.84 -5.38
C LYS A 667 -12.27 -12.75 -5.79
N LEU A 668 -11.03 -12.79 -5.29
CA LEU A 668 -9.97 -11.86 -5.68
C LEU A 668 -9.47 -12.12 -7.11
N LEU A 669 -9.51 -13.38 -7.56
CA LEU A 669 -9.15 -13.79 -8.92
C LEU A 669 -10.27 -13.57 -9.94
N ASP A 670 -11.55 -13.62 -9.55
CA ASP A 670 -12.70 -13.27 -10.42
C ASP A 670 -12.57 -11.85 -11.04
N HIS A 671 -11.82 -10.96 -10.37
CA HIS A 671 -11.58 -9.58 -10.79
C HIS A 671 -10.23 -9.38 -11.52
N CYS A 672 -9.41 -10.42 -11.67
CA CYS A 672 -8.05 -10.34 -12.18
C CYS A 672 -7.88 -11.11 -13.49
N ASP A 673 -7.40 -10.43 -14.55
CA ASP A 673 -7.06 -11.11 -15.80
C ASP A 673 -5.76 -11.92 -15.65
N LEU A 674 -5.93 -13.19 -15.25
CA LEU A 674 -4.85 -14.15 -15.09
C LEU A 674 -4.08 -14.45 -16.37
N SER A 675 -4.59 -14.13 -17.57
CA SER A 675 -3.91 -14.43 -18.83
C SER A 675 -2.66 -13.59 -19.07
N ASN A 676 -2.54 -12.43 -18.41
CA ASN A 676 -1.47 -11.45 -18.62
C ASN A 676 -0.57 -11.22 -17.40
N SER A 677 -0.87 -11.78 -16.22
CA SER A 677 -0.09 -11.50 -15.00
C SER A 677 1.27 -12.22 -15.00
N HIS A 678 2.34 -11.47 -14.70
CA HIS A 678 3.62 -12.04 -14.28
C HIS A 678 3.48 -12.59 -12.86
N CYS A 679 2.89 -13.78 -12.76
CA CYS A 679 2.63 -14.42 -11.48
C CYS A 679 3.95 -14.87 -10.81
N SER A 680 4.08 -14.61 -9.51
CA SER A 680 5.11 -15.26 -8.70
C SER A 680 4.82 -16.75 -8.48
N THR A 681 3.69 -17.28 -9.03
CA THR A 681 3.30 -18.70 -9.29
C THR A 681 1.77 -18.83 -9.48
N PRO A 682 1.23 -19.97 -10.00
CA PRO A 682 1.91 -21.22 -10.40
C PRO A 682 2.33 -21.28 -11.87
N CYS A 683 3.43 -21.97 -12.10
CA CYS A 683 3.78 -22.48 -13.43
C CYS A 683 2.79 -23.57 -13.88
N ILE A 684 2.36 -23.50 -15.13
CA ILE A 684 1.69 -24.63 -15.79
C ILE A 684 2.75 -25.72 -16.02
N SER A 685 2.45 -26.97 -15.64
CA SER A 685 3.31 -28.12 -15.90
C SER A 685 3.69 -28.22 -17.38
N PRO A 686 4.94 -28.57 -17.74
CA PRO A 686 5.41 -28.48 -19.12
C PRO A 686 4.73 -29.51 -20.05
N CYS A 687 3.62 -29.11 -20.68
CA CYS A 687 3.05 -29.83 -21.81
C CYS A 687 3.90 -29.58 -23.07
N PRO A 688 4.41 -30.62 -23.75
CA PRO A 688 5.39 -30.45 -24.82
C PRO A 688 4.74 -30.11 -26.17
N SER A 689 4.19 -28.89 -26.33
CA SER A 689 3.55 -28.49 -27.60
C SER A 689 3.51 -26.99 -27.92
N ALA A 690 4.62 -26.25 -27.75
CA ALA A 690 4.93 -25.01 -28.49
C ALA A 690 6.40 -24.56 -28.34
N ILE A 691 7.30 -24.96 -29.25
CA ILE A 691 8.67 -24.41 -29.30
C ILE A 691 8.74 -23.31 -30.35
N SER A 692 9.03 -22.06 -29.93
CA SER A 692 9.57 -21.04 -30.84
C SER A 692 10.49 -20.04 -30.12
N MET A 693 11.79 -20.31 -30.25
CA MET A 693 12.94 -19.39 -30.20
C MET A 693 13.48 -18.80 -28.87
N SER A 694 14.81 -18.98 -28.76
CA SER A 694 15.81 -18.18 -28.00
C SER A 694 15.79 -18.14 -26.47
N CYS A 695 16.25 -19.22 -25.84
CA CYS A 695 17.01 -19.18 -24.58
C CYS A 695 18.08 -20.33 -24.60
N PRO A 696 19.25 -20.22 -23.95
CA PRO A 696 20.38 -21.14 -24.21
C PRO A 696 20.23 -22.53 -23.57
N ARG A 697 20.95 -23.51 -24.13
CA ARG A 697 20.81 -24.95 -23.86
C ARG A 697 21.14 -25.35 -22.42
N LEU A 698 20.27 -26.18 -21.82
CA LEU A 698 20.59 -27.01 -20.65
C LEU A 698 21.70 -28.04 -20.97
N LYS A 699 22.49 -28.42 -19.96
CA LYS A 699 23.59 -29.39 -20.10
C LYS A 699 23.07 -30.83 -20.18
N ALA A 700 23.67 -31.64 -21.04
CA ALA A 700 23.26 -33.02 -21.33
C ALA A 700 23.30 -33.96 -20.10
N SER A 701 24.11 -33.66 -19.09
CA SER A 701 24.20 -34.40 -17.82
C SER A 701 22.84 -34.61 -17.14
N ASN A 702 21.91 -33.67 -17.29
CA ASN A 702 20.64 -33.68 -16.56
C ASN A 702 19.60 -34.60 -17.20
N ILE A 703 19.81 -35.03 -18.45
CA ILE A 703 18.90 -35.95 -19.15
C ILE A 703 19.06 -37.39 -18.64
N GLN A 704 20.27 -37.77 -18.22
CA GLN A 704 20.62 -39.15 -17.89
C GLN A 704 20.02 -39.63 -16.55
N PHE A 705 19.64 -38.71 -15.66
CA PHE A 705 18.98 -39.03 -14.38
C PHE A 705 17.47 -39.33 -14.55
N LEU A 706 16.79 -38.67 -15.51
CA LEU A 706 15.36 -38.84 -15.76
C LEU A 706 15.01 -40.21 -16.37
N ASN A 707 15.94 -40.86 -17.08
CA ASN A 707 15.71 -42.14 -17.74
C ASN A 707 15.93 -43.38 -16.82
N GLN A 708 16.38 -43.20 -15.57
CA GLN A 708 16.60 -44.32 -14.65
C GLN A 708 15.39 -44.67 -13.76
N SER A 709 14.36 -43.81 -13.72
CA SER A 709 13.20 -43.95 -12.82
C SER A 709 11.92 -44.51 -13.48
N GLN A 710 12.00 -45.05 -14.70
CA GLN A 710 10.83 -45.60 -15.42
C GLN A 710 10.85 -47.14 -15.66
N ASN A 711 11.87 -47.87 -15.23
CA ASN A 711 12.08 -49.29 -15.56
C ASN A 711 12.24 -50.21 -14.33
N ALA A 712 11.45 -49.98 -13.27
CA ALA A 712 11.60 -50.73 -12.00
C ALA A 712 10.29 -50.97 -11.22
N GLU A 713 9.22 -51.45 -11.87
CA GLU A 713 8.08 -52.01 -11.11
C GLU A 713 7.26 -53.06 -11.89
N GLN A 714 7.76 -54.31 -11.94
CA GLN A 714 6.89 -55.49 -12.12
C GLN A 714 7.57 -56.80 -11.70
N VAL A 715 6.93 -57.48 -10.72
CA VAL A 715 6.91 -58.92 -10.37
C VAL A 715 6.87 -59.04 -8.84
N ALA A 716 5.78 -59.61 -8.33
CA ALA A 716 5.64 -59.99 -6.93
C ALA A 716 5.96 -61.49 -6.77
N GLY A 717 6.65 -61.85 -5.69
CA GLY A 717 6.93 -63.23 -5.28
C GLY A 717 6.77 -63.36 -3.76
N PRO A 718 6.25 -64.48 -3.23
CA PRO A 718 5.90 -64.60 -1.82
C PRO A 718 7.10 -64.85 -0.90
N SER A 719 6.89 -64.51 0.37
CA SER A 719 7.76 -64.72 1.52
C SER A 719 8.22 -66.16 1.76
N GLN A 720 9.46 -66.35 2.22
CA GLN A 720 9.75 -67.22 3.37
C GLN A 720 11.10 -66.92 4.02
N LEU A 721 11.15 -67.11 5.35
CA LEU A 721 12.30 -67.05 6.28
C LEU A 721 13.01 -65.69 6.41
#